data_AF-A0A259Q381-F1
#
_entry.id   AF-A0A259Q381-F1
#
_cell.length_a   1.000
_cell.length_b   1.000
_cell.length_c   1.000
_cell.angle_alpha   90.00
_cell.angle_beta   90.00
_cell.angle_gamma   90.00
#
_symmetry.space_group_name_H-M   'P 1'
#
loop_
_entity.id
_entity.type
_entity.pdbx_description
1 polymer ?
#
loop_
_entity_poly.entity_id
_entity_poly.type
_entity_poly.pdbx_seq_one_letter_code
_entity_poly.pdbx_strand_id
1 'polypeptide(L)'
;MPAYRFVALDATAAETRGVLEADSARGARGMLRARGLIPLEVDAIVAEHAPGPARRFTRRLLNAQQIALLTRQIAGLLVSGLPLERALAALADDADRAEIGHMLSAIKSEVAGGHSFAMALGQHPREFSPIYCALVAAGEDSGNLGTVLASLADYLENSQALRGKLIQAMAYPAIVVLVAITVVVLLLTYVVPQVVGVFQGAHQKLPILTIALIGFSDFLRHWGFAILGLLVAGGVLTRQALKLPGPRAALDGALLRSPLLGRLVRGLNTARFASTLAILTAAGVPILRALQAAIDTLANTVLKADAQEALALVREGSTLSAALGLHKRFPPVLITFIRLGEQTGTLPQMLERAATQHAQEVQRRAFEESNDAAYMRLQLDRLETPARPGVAFQLVRKLLAFNTSDTERDRVEVVLLSRNDPVSGLRVFRSAQHHATPIERGVFTRGRPPFHYLHALQSHLFLSANPDDVRAALAAGYPSAQVYPESAHASEAHPDEVRIAFDGDAVLFSDEAERVFQDQGLPAFQRHEASKAAQPLPPGPFKPLLEALHRLQQAASSGSVSMRLRTALVTARSAPAHERAIRTLMNWNIAVDEAMFLGGLDKGPFLREFQPDFFFDDQTGHVQSASRHVPAGQVHAGVRNEG
;
A
#
# COMPACT_ATOMS: atom_id res chain seq x y z
N MET A 1 3.41 4.51 -48.78
CA MET A 1 3.12 3.22 -49.43
C MET A 1 4.43 2.65 -49.98
N PRO A 2 4.65 1.33 -50.00
CA PRO A 2 5.87 0.76 -50.54
C PRO A 2 5.95 0.96 -52.06
N ALA A 3 7.10 1.40 -52.54
CA ALA A 3 7.36 1.62 -53.96
C ALA A 3 8.01 0.36 -54.57
N TYR A 4 7.52 -0.06 -55.74
CA TYR A 4 8.02 -1.22 -56.49
C TYR A 4 8.61 -0.75 -57.81
N ARG A 5 9.84 -1.18 -58.11
CA ARG A 5 10.42 -1.04 -59.44
C ARG A 5 9.88 -2.17 -60.30
N PHE A 6 9.46 -1.86 -61.52
CA PHE A 6 8.99 -2.87 -62.45
C PHE A 6 9.68 -2.75 -63.81
N VAL A 7 9.81 -3.91 -64.46
CA VAL A 7 10.11 -4.05 -65.87
C VAL A 7 8.91 -4.78 -66.49
N ALA A 8 8.25 -4.14 -67.45
CA ALA A 8 7.09 -4.70 -68.11
C ALA A 8 7.16 -4.47 -69.63
N LEU A 9 6.58 -5.37 -70.41
CA LEU A 9 6.51 -5.25 -71.87
C LEU A 9 5.22 -4.53 -72.28
N ASP A 10 5.34 -3.60 -73.21
CA ASP A 10 4.22 -3.00 -73.92
C ASP A 10 3.77 -3.89 -75.11
N ALA A 11 2.60 -3.61 -75.69
CA ALA A 11 2.00 -4.38 -76.79
C ALA A 11 2.90 -4.47 -78.05
N THR A 12 3.89 -3.59 -78.19
CA THR A 12 4.90 -3.58 -79.26
C THR A 12 6.17 -4.38 -78.94
N ALA A 13 6.16 -5.14 -77.83
CA ALA A 13 7.30 -5.89 -77.28
C ALA A 13 8.50 -5.01 -76.85
N ALA A 14 8.27 -3.71 -76.63
CA ALA A 14 9.27 -2.81 -76.04
C ALA A 14 9.25 -2.88 -74.51
N GLU A 15 10.43 -2.98 -73.89
CA GLU A 15 10.58 -2.95 -72.43
C GLU A 15 10.34 -1.54 -71.88
N THR A 16 9.42 -1.44 -70.91
CA THR A 16 9.14 -0.22 -70.15
C THR A 16 9.51 -0.43 -68.69
N ARG A 17 10.34 0.46 -68.16
CA ARG A 17 10.83 0.42 -66.77
C ARG A 17 10.28 1.61 -65.99
N GLY A 18 9.82 1.37 -64.77
CA GLY A 18 9.24 2.42 -63.95
C GLY A 18 9.15 2.06 -62.48
N VAL A 19 8.61 2.99 -61.69
CA VAL A 19 8.31 2.80 -60.27
C VAL A 19 6.82 2.98 -60.07
N LEU A 20 6.22 2.10 -59.28
CA LEU A 20 4.80 2.09 -58.96
C LEU A 20 4.61 1.92 -57.45
N GLU A 21 3.73 2.73 -56.85
CA GLU A 21 3.31 2.53 -55.47
C GLU A 21 2.13 1.55 -55.40
N ALA A 22 2.23 0.53 -54.55
CA ALA A 22 1.18 -0.44 -54.33
C ALA A 22 1.29 -1.05 -52.93
N ASP A 23 0.18 -1.53 -52.36
CA ASP A 23 0.17 -2.10 -51.01
C ASP A 23 0.80 -3.51 -50.94
N SER A 24 0.95 -4.19 -52.08
CA SER A 24 1.61 -5.50 -52.18
C SER A 24 2.17 -5.74 -53.58
N ALA A 25 3.16 -6.63 -53.71
CA ALA A 25 3.72 -7.05 -55.00
C ALA A 25 2.65 -7.63 -55.94
N ARG A 26 1.63 -8.30 -55.38
CA ARG A 26 0.47 -8.83 -56.14
C ARG A 26 -0.41 -7.70 -56.66
N GLY A 27 -0.64 -6.66 -55.86
CA GLY A 27 -1.33 -5.44 -56.25
C GLY A 27 -0.59 -4.68 -57.35
N ALA A 28 0.74 -4.54 -57.24
CA ALA A 28 1.58 -3.91 -58.25
C ALA A 28 1.47 -4.61 -59.63
N ARG A 29 1.54 -5.95 -59.66
CA ARG A 29 1.34 -6.74 -60.89
C ARG A 29 -0.06 -6.57 -61.48
N GLY A 30 -1.09 -6.48 -60.63
CA GLY A 30 -2.47 -6.25 -61.05
C GLY A 30 -2.65 -4.88 -61.73
N MET A 31 -2.07 -3.83 -61.14
CA MET A 31 -2.09 -2.47 -61.69
C MET A 31 -1.34 -2.36 -63.03
N LEU A 32 -0.22 -3.08 -63.19
CA LEU A 32 0.52 -3.12 -64.46
C LEU A 32 -0.29 -3.80 -65.57
N ARG A 33 -0.96 -4.91 -65.26
CA ARG A 33 -1.88 -5.58 -66.22
C ARG A 33 -3.07 -4.71 -66.59
N ALA A 34 -3.63 -3.96 -65.65
CA ALA A 34 -4.72 -3.02 -65.91
C ALA A 34 -4.30 -1.88 -66.86
N ARG A 35 -3.00 -1.56 -66.93
CA ARG A 35 -2.42 -0.60 -67.89
C ARG A 35 -2.04 -1.23 -69.24
N GLY A 36 -2.38 -2.50 -69.47
CA GLY A 36 -2.03 -3.23 -70.70
C GLY A 36 -0.58 -3.69 -70.77
N LEU A 37 0.19 -3.56 -69.68
CA LEU A 37 1.60 -3.95 -69.62
C LEU A 37 1.74 -5.36 -69.05
N ILE A 38 2.61 -6.18 -69.65
CA ILE A 38 2.90 -7.54 -69.17
C ILE A 38 4.11 -7.48 -68.23
N PRO A 39 3.95 -7.67 -66.91
CA PRO A 39 5.07 -7.56 -65.97
C PRO A 39 6.03 -8.74 -66.11
N LEU A 40 7.30 -8.45 -66.35
CA LEU A 40 8.41 -9.41 -66.36
C LEU A 40 9.03 -9.53 -64.97
N GLU A 41 9.40 -8.39 -64.39
CA GLU A 41 10.00 -8.29 -63.05
C GLU A 41 9.31 -7.18 -62.25
N VAL A 42 9.01 -7.46 -60.99
CA VAL A 42 8.44 -6.49 -60.05
C VAL A 42 9.14 -6.69 -58.72
N ASP A 43 10.11 -5.81 -58.45
CA ASP A 43 10.94 -5.85 -57.25
C ASP A 43 10.55 -4.69 -56.34
N ALA A 44 10.40 -4.99 -55.05
CA ALA A 44 10.23 -3.94 -54.06
C ALA A 44 11.50 -3.08 -54.06
N ILE A 45 11.33 -1.75 -54.15
CA ILE A 45 12.41 -0.83 -53.82
C ILE A 45 12.50 -0.87 -52.30
N VAL A 46 13.24 -1.87 -51.80
CA VAL A 46 13.73 -1.84 -50.44
C VAL A 46 14.63 -0.61 -50.40
N ALA A 47 14.22 0.42 -49.67
CA ALA A 47 15.09 1.53 -49.37
C ALA A 47 16.39 0.96 -48.80
N GLU A 48 17.46 0.97 -49.60
CA GLU A 48 18.81 0.56 -49.20
C GLU A 48 19.24 1.46 -48.04
N HIS A 49 18.89 1.07 -46.82
CA HIS A 49 19.61 1.49 -45.64
C HIS A 49 20.88 0.67 -45.61
N ALA A 50 21.94 1.24 -46.17
CA ALA A 50 23.30 0.78 -45.96
C ALA A 50 23.53 0.44 -44.47
N PRO A 51 24.20 -0.68 -44.14
CA PRO A 51 24.51 -1.02 -42.76
C PRO A 51 25.70 -0.19 -42.28
N GLY A 52 25.46 1.08 -41.99
CA GLY A 52 26.38 1.90 -41.20
C GLY A 52 26.27 1.53 -39.71
N PRO A 53 27.36 1.55 -38.93
CA PRO A 53 27.34 1.28 -37.49
C PRO A 53 26.82 2.51 -36.75
N ALA A 54 25.59 2.91 -37.01
CA ALA A 54 24.89 3.89 -36.21
C ALA A 54 23.98 3.12 -35.25
N ARG A 55 24.42 2.98 -33.99
CA ARG A 55 23.55 2.74 -32.84
C ARG A 55 22.49 3.85 -32.81
N ARG A 56 21.42 3.72 -33.60
CA ARG A 56 20.25 4.57 -33.46
C ARG A 56 19.55 4.13 -32.17
N PHE A 57 19.62 5.01 -31.19
CA PHE A 57 18.69 5.10 -30.06
C PHE A 57 17.26 5.29 -30.60
N THR A 58 16.69 4.24 -31.19
CA THR A 58 15.27 4.16 -31.50
C THR A 58 14.53 4.04 -30.18
N ARG A 59 13.88 5.15 -29.80
CA ARG A 59 13.07 5.31 -28.59
C ARG A 59 11.88 4.34 -28.63
N ARG A 60 11.43 3.87 -27.46
CA ARG A 60 10.15 3.13 -27.35
C ARG A 60 9.03 3.95 -27.97
N LEU A 61 8.17 3.28 -28.73
CA LEU A 61 6.98 3.87 -29.35
C LEU A 61 5.90 4.11 -28.30
N LEU A 62 5.68 3.15 -27.41
CA LEU A 62 4.67 3.20 -26.36
C LEU A 62 5.30 3.46 -24.99
N ASN A 63 4.71 4.39 -24.24
CA ASN A 63 4.98 4.51 -22.82
C ASN A 63 4.24 3.38 -22.07
N ALA A 64 4.61 3.18 -20.80
CA ALA A 64 4.10 2.03 -20.06
C ALA A 64 2.63 2.19 -19.60
N GLN A 65 2.06 3.40 -19.63
CA GLN A 65 0.63 3.67 -19.46
C GLN A 65 -0.17 3.35 -20.73
N GLN A 66 0.37 3.67 -21.91
CA GLN A 66 -0.24 3.38 -23.21
C GLN A 66 -0.31 1.87 -23.44
N ILE A 67 0.70 1.10 -23.03
CA ILE A 67 0.64 -0.37 -23.09
C ILE A 67 -0.49 -0.90 -22.20
N ALA A 68 -0.67 -0.35 -21.00
CA ALA A 68 -1.73 -0.76 -20.09
C ALA A 68 -3.12 -0.45 -20.68
N LEU A 69 -3.31 0.77 -21.20
CA LEU A 69 -4.55 1.20 -21.85
C LEU A 69 -4.88 0.35 -23.08
N LEU A 70 -3.91 0.15 -23.98
CA LEU A 70 -4.08 -0.69 -25.17
C LEU A 70 -4.48 -2.12 -24.77
N THR A 71 -3.83 -2.69 -23.76
CA THR A 71 -4.14 -4.03 -23.25
C THR A 71 -5.56 -4.08 -22.68
N ARG A 72 -5.98 -3.06 -21.92
CA ARG A 72 -7.34 -2.93 -21.38
C ARG A 72 -8.39 -2.86 -22.48
N GLN A 73 -8.13 -2.09 -23.53
CA GLN A 73 -9.04 -1.94 -24.66
C GLN A 73 -9.18 -3.25 -25.43
N ILE A 74 -8.07 -3.93 -25.75
CA ILE A 74 -8.10 -5.25 -26.41
C ILE A 74 -8.86 -6.26 -25.54
N ALA A 75 -8.60 -6.29 -24.23
CA ALA A 75 -9.31 -7.16 -23.30
C ALA A 75 -10.82 -6.90 -23.29
N GLY A 76 -11.24 -5.64 -23.18
CA GLY A 76 -12.67 -5.28 -23.15
C GLY A 76 -13.40 -5.64 -24.44
N LEU A 77 -12.75 -5.48 -25.60
CA LEU A 77 -13.30 -5.88 -26.89
C LEU A 77 -13.42 -7.42 -26.99
N LEU A 78 -12.40 -8.16 -26.59
CA LEU A 78 -12.43 -9.63 -26.62
C LEU A 78 -13.47 -10.21 -25.63
N VAL A 79 -13.58 -9.64 -24.43
CA VAL A 79 -14.55 -10.06 -23.41
C VAL A 79 -15.99 -9.78 -23.87
N SER A 80 -16.21 -8.72 -24.67
CA SER A 80 -17.52 -8.46 -25.29
C SER A 80 -17.84 -9.37 -26.48
N GLY A 81 -16.95 -10.30 -26.82
CA GLY A 81 -17.15 -11.30 -27.87
C GLY A 81 -16.72 -10.85 -29.27
N LEU A 82 -16.06 -9.69 -29.42
CA LEU A 82 -15.49 -9.29 -30.69
C LEU A 82 -14.29 -10.18 -31.05
N PRO A 83 -14.20 -10.70 -32.29
CA PRO A 83 -13.01 -11.41 -32.76
C PRO A 83 -11.75 -10.53 -32.69
N LEU A 84 -10.61 -11.13 -32.32
CA LEU A 84 -9.32 -10.44 -32.15
C LEU A 84 -8.95 -9.57 -33.36
N GLU A 85 -9.16 -10.07 -34.57
CA GLU A 85 -8.84 -9.32 -35.80
C GLU A 85 -9.66 -8.03 -35.92
N ARG A 86 -10.95 -8.06 -35.56
CA ARG A 86 -11.82 -6.88 -35.56
C ARG A 86 -11.46 -5.92 -34.43
N ALA A 87 -11.10 -6.43 -33.27
CA ALA A 87 -10.63 -5.61 -32.16
C ALA A 87 -9.33 -4.86 -32.52
N LEU A 88 -8.36 -5.54 -33.13
CA LEU A 88 -7.12 -4.93 -33.60
C LEU A 88 -7.36 -3.90 -34.72
N ALA A 89 -8.31 -4.16 -35.63
CA ALA A 89 -8.69 -3.20 -36.66
C ALA A 89 -9.28 -1.92 -36.07
N ALA A 90 -10.25 -2.04 -35.16
CA ALA A 90 -10.88 -0.89 -34.50
C ALA A 90 -9.86 -0.01 -33.76
N LEU A 91 -8.89 -0.64 -33.08
CA LEU A 91 -7.84 0.08 -32.35
C LEU A 91 -6.74 0.65 -33.25
N ALA A 92 -6.51 0.08 -34.43
CA ALA A 92 -5.60 0.64 -35.41
C ALA A 92 -6.18 1.92 -36.04
N ASP A 93 -7.49 1.94 -36.29
CA ASP A 93 -8.21 3.08 -36.86
C ASP A 93 -8.38 4.23 -35.84
N ASP A 94 -8.55 3.92 -34.56
CA ASP A 94 -8.73 4.89 -33.46
C ASP A 94 -7.40 5.38 -32.84
N ALA A 95 -6.25 4.99 -33.40
CA ALA A 95 -4.95 5.30 -32.81
C ALA A 95 -4.57 6.79 -32.96
N ASP A 96 -4.33 7.49 -31.84
CA ASP A 96 -3.86 8.89 -31.80
C ASP A 96 -2.59 9.16 -32.61
N ARG A 97 -1.73 8.14 -32.76
CA ARG A 97 -0.43 8.25 -33.45
C ARG A 97 -0.35 7.25 -34.60
N ALA A 98 0.03 7.75 -35.78
CA ALA A 98 0.19 6.92 -36.97
C ALA A 98 1.16 5.73 -36.75
N GLU A 99 2.22 5.91 -35.95
CA GLU A 99 3.15 4.81 -35.66
C GLU A 99 2.51 3.66 -34.86
N ILE A 100 1.54 3.97 -33.97
CA ILE A 100 0.81 2.97 -33.19
C ILE A 100 -0.18 2.24 -34.10
N GLY A 101 -0.91 2.98 -34.95
CA GLY A 101 -1.82 2.40 -35.94
C GLY A 101 -1.11 1.46 -36.92
N HIS A 102 0.10 1.82 -37.39
CA HIS A 102 0.92 0.95 -38.23
C HIS A 102 1.37 -0.33 -37.52
N MET A 103 1.79 -0.22 -36.24
CA MET A 103 2.18 -1.39 -35.44
C MET A 103 0.99 -2.34 -35.24
N LEU A 104 -0.18 -1.81 -34.90
CA LEU A 104 -1.41 -2.60 -34.72
C LEU A 104 -1.88 -3.23 -36.04
N SER A 105 -1.77 -2.51 -37.15
CA SER A 105 -2.08 -3.03 -38.49
C SER A 105 -1.13 -4.17 -38.89
N ALA A 106 0.17 -4.06 -38.56
CA ALA A 106 1.13 -5.12 -38.79
C ALA A 106 0.79 -6.37 -37.97
N ILE A 107 0.53 -6.21 -36.67
CA ILE A 107 0.12 -7.31 -35.78
C ILE A 107 -1.17 -7.96 -36.28
N LYS A 108 -2.16 -7.17 -36.70
CA LYS A 108 -3.40 -7.67 -37.33
C LYS A 108 -3.10 -8.52 -38.55
N SER A 109 -2.23 -8.05 -39.45
CA SER A 109 -1.87 -8.79 -40.68
C SER A 109 -1.23 -10.14 -40.37
N GLU A 110 -0.38 -10.22 -39.35
CA GLU A 110 0.25 -11.47 -38.92
C GLU A 110 -0.77 -12.47 -38.35
N VAL A 111 -1.69 -11.98 -37.53
CA VAL A 111 -2.79 -12.79 -36.97
C VAL A 111 -3.75 -13.27 -38.06
N ALA A 112 -4.12 -12.39 -39.00
CA ALA A 112 -4.94 -12.74 -40.17
C ALA A 112 -4.22 -13.73 -41.10
N GLY A 113 -2.88 -13.71 -41.12
CA GLY A 113 -2.02 -14.67 -41.79
C GLY A 113 -1.93 -16.04 -41.11
N GLY A 114 -2.57 -16.23 -39.95
CA GLY A 114 -2.63 -17.51 -39.22
C GLY A 114 -1.55 -17.69 -38.15
N HIS A 115 -0.72 -16.69 -37.87
CA HIS A 115 0.20 -16.73 -36.73
C HIS A 115 -0.55 -16.48 -35.43
N SER A 116 -0.02 -17.01 -34.32
CA SER A 116 -0.57 -16.69 -32.99
C SER A 116 -0.30 -15.23 -32.64
N PHE A 117 -1.22 -14.62 -31.88
CA PHE A 117 -1.10 -13.27 -31.38
C PHE A 117 0.17 -13.09 -30.56
N ALA A 118 0.55 -14.08 -29.75
CA ALA A 118 1.80 -14.06 -28.99
C ALA A 118 3.04 -13.98 -29.89
N MET A 119 3.06 -14.71 -31.02
CA MET A 119 4.15 -14.63 -31.98
C MET A 119 4.20 -13.27 -32.68
N ALA A 120 3.04 -12.73 -33.07
CA ALA A 120 2.95 -11.40 -33.69
C ALA A 120 3.45 -10.30 -32.74
N LEU A 121 3.09 -10.35 -31.46
CA LEU A 121 3.61 -9.43 -30.43
C LEU A 121 5.12 -9.60 -30.20
N GLY A 122 5.62 -10.83 -30.31
CA GLY A 122 7.04 -11.18 -30.16
C GLY A 122 7.96 -10.52 -31.19
N GLN A 123 7.42 -10.10 -32.35
CA GLN A 123 8.15 -9.32 -33.35
C GLN A 123 8.46 -7.89 -32.87
N HIS A 124 7.81 -7.44 -31.78
CA HIS A 124 7.99 -6.12 -31.16
C HIS A 124 8.53 -6.21 -29.71
N PRO A 125 9.72 -6.80 -29.46
CA PRO A 125 10.23 -7.11 -28.11
C PRO A 125 10.59 -5.86 -27.28
N ARG A 126 10.64 -4.69 -27.91
CA ARG A 126 10.88 -3.42 -27.20
C ARG A 126 9.64 -2.92 -26.48
N GLU A 127 8.47 -3.14 -27.06
CA GLU A 127 7.19 -2.70 -26.50
C GLU A 127 6.61 -3.79 -25.60
N PHE A 128 6.52 -5.02 -26.11
CA PHE A 128 5.97 -6.16 -25.37
C PHE A 128 7.09 -6.95 -24.70
N SER A 129 7.01 -7.07 -23.37
CA SER A 129 7.98 -7.87 -22.62
C SER A 129 7.80 -9.37 -22.89
N PRO A 130 8.84 -10.20 -22.68
CA PRO A 130 8.72 -11.66 -22.79
C PRO A 130 7.58 -12.24 -21.94
N ILE A 131 7.34 -11.64 -20.76
CA ILE A 131 6.26 -12.01 -19.84
C ILE A 131 4.89 -11.73 -20.46
N TYR A 132 4.74 -10.58 -21.12
CA TYR A 132 3.51 -10.21 -21.83
C TYR A 132 3.19 -11.25 -22.91
N CYS A 133 4.19 -11.61 -23.72
CA CYS A 133 4.03 -12.59 -24.79
C CYS A 133 3.72 -13.99 -24.23
N ALA A 134 4.36 -14.39 -23.13
CA ALA A 134 4.12 -15.69 -22.49
C ALA A 134 2.70 -15.80 -21.91
N LEU A 135 2.20 -14.74 -21.28
CA LEU A 135 0.82 -14.68 -20.77
C LEU A 135 -0.19 -14.76 -21.92
N VAL A 136 0.03 -13.99 -22.99
CA VAL A 136 -0.82 -14.04 -24.19
C VAL A 136 -0.82 -15.43 -24.81
N ALA A 137 0.35 -16.04 -25.00
CA ALA A 137 0.46 -17.40 -25.55
C ALA A 137 -0.33 -18.40 -24.72
N ALA A 138 -0.23 -18.31 -23.39
CA ALA A 138 -0.95 -19.19 -22.49
C ALA A 138 -2.48 -18.97 -22.53
N GLY A 139 -2.92 -17.73 -22.75
CA GLY A 139 -4.34 -17.40 -22.95
C GLY A 139 -4.89 -17.83 -24.32
N GLU A 140 -4.06 -17.81 -25.36
CA GLU A 140 -4.41 -18.36 -26.68
C GLU A 140 -4.54 -19.88 -26.62
N ASP A 141 -3.55 -20.57 -26.03
CA ASP A 141 -3.55 -22.03 -25.87
C ASP A 141 -4.76 -22.52 -25.06
N SER A 142 -5.19 -21.75 -24.04
CA SER A 142 -6.33 -22.10 -23.18
C SER A 142 -7.69 -21.63 -23.71
N GLY A 143 -7.72 -20.88 -24.82
CA GLY A 143 -8.95 -20.30 -25.37
C GLY A 143 -9.57 -19.18 -24.53
N ASN A 144 -8.89 -18.73 -23.47
CA ASN A 144 -9.36 -17.71 -22.52
C ASN A 144 -8.57 -16.40 -22.65
N LEU A 145 -8.22 -16.00 -23.88
CA LEU A 145 -7.39 -14.83 -24.15
C LEU A 145 -7.97 -13.54 -23.56
N GLY A 146 -9.29 -13.35 -23.62
CA GLY A 146 -9.96 -12.15 -23.11
C GLY A 146 -9.78 -11.95 -21.59
N THR A 147 -9.96 -13.01 -20.79
CA THR A 147 -9.80 -12.93 -19.33
C THR A 147 -8.34 -12.76 -18.93
N VAL A 148 -7.41 -13.45 -19.62
CA VAL A 148 -5.97 -13.28 -19.39
C VAL A 148 -5.52 -11.85 -19.69
N LEU A 149 -5.98 -11.26 -20.80
CA LEU A 149 -5.67 -9.88 -21.14
C LEU A 149 -6.30 -8.89 -20.15
N ALA A 150 -7.48 -9.19 -19.59
CA ALA A 150 -8.10 -8.36 -18.57
C ALA A 150 -7.25 -8.34 -17.28
N SER A 151 -6.84 -9.52 -16.79
CA SER A 151 -5.97 -9.60 -15.62
C SER A 151 -4.56 -9.04 -15.88
N LEU A 152 -4.04 -9.17 -17.11
CA LEU A 152 -2.80 -8.53 -17.52
C LEU A 152 -2.93 -6.99 -17.54
N ALA A 153 -4.06 -6.46 -18.00
CA ALA A 153 -4.35 -5.03 -17.94
C ALA A 153 -4.40 -4.55 -16.48
N ASP A 154 -5.10 -5.26 -15.59
CA ASP A 154 -5.13 -4.95 -14.15
C ASP A 154 -3.71 -4.92 -13.56
N TYR A 155 -2.90 -5.92 -13.89
CA TYR A 155 -1.50 -5.99 -13.44
C TYR A 155 -0.66 -4.80 -13.95
N LEU A 156 -0.78 -4.46 -15.24
CA LEU A 156 -0.01 -3.37 -15.84
C LEU A 156 -0.41 -2.01 -15.26
N GLU A 157 -1.71 -1.76 -15.08
CA GLU A 157 -2.25 -0.55 -14.45
C GLU A 157 -1.77 -0.41 -13.01
N ASN A 158 -1.89 -1.47 -12.20
CA ASN A 158 -1.40 -1.49 -10.83
C ASN A 158 0.11 -1.25 -10.76
N SER A 159 0.88 -1.86 -11.67
CA SER A 159 2.32 -1.64 -11.75
C SER A 159 2.67 -0.21 -12.15
N GLN A 160 1.89 0.44 -13.03
CA GLN A 160 2.08 1.85 -13.37
C GLN A 160 1.75 2.75 -12.19
N ALA A 161 0.62 2.51 -11.53
CA ALA A 161 0.19 3.28 -10.37
C ALA A 161 1.24 3.22 -9.26
N LEU A 162 1.76 2.02 -8.95
CA LEU A 162 2.82 1.83 -7.98
C LEU A 162 4.10 2.57 -8.39
N ARG A 163 4.52 2.45 -9.66
CA ARG A 163 5.74 3.11 -10.15
C ARG A 163 5.61 4.64 -10.12
N GLY A 164 4.48 5.19 -10.55
CA GLY A 164 4.22 6.63 -10.54
C GLY A 164 4.26 7.19 -9.12
N LYS A 165 3.59 6.49 -8.20
CA LYS A 165 3.62 6.77 -6.76
C LYS A 165 5.05 6.76 -6.18
N LEU A 166 5.84 5.74 -6.51
CA LEU A 166 7.24 5.64 -6.06
C LEU A 166 8.11 6.77 -6.62
N ILE A 167 7.96 7.11 -7.91
CA ILE A 167 8.72 8.20 -8.53
C ILE A 167 8.36 9.54 -7.88
N GLN A 168 7.07 9.80 -7.64
CA GLN A 168 6.62 11.02 -6.99
C GLN A 168 7.13 11.13 -5.53
N ALA A 169 7.10 10.04 -4.77
CA ALA A 169 7.61 10.00 -3.40
C ALA A 169 9.13 10.22 -3.31
N MET A 170 9.90 9.71 -4.27
CA MET A 170 11.37 9.85 -4.31
C MET A 170 11.87 11.16 -4.96
N ALA A 171 11.02 11.85 -5.72
CA ALA A 171 11.40 13.10 -6.38
C ALA A 171 11.82 14.18 -5.37
N TYR A 172 11.08 14.34 -4.27
CA TYR A 172 11.39 15.37 -3.27
C TYR A 172 12.71 15.10 -2.53
N PRO A 173 12.95 13.92 -1.93
CA PRO A 173 14.24 13.61 -1.32
C PRO A 173 15.42 13.78 -2.28
N ALA A 174 15.26 13.36 -3.53
CA ALA A 174 16.32 13.48 -4.54
C ALA A 174 16.66 14.95 -4.83
N ILE A 175 15.67 15.82 -4.98
CA ILE A 175 15.87 17.26 -5.22
C ILE A 175 16.54 17.91 -3.99
N VAL A 176 16.09 17.61 -2.78
CA VAL A 176 16.66 18.18 -1.55
C VAL A 176 18.12 17.73 -1.37
N VAL A 177 18.42 16.45 -1.56
CA VAL A 177 19.79 15.93 -1.48
C VAL A 177 20.67 16.56 -2.56
N LEU A 178 20.17 16.71 -3.79
CA LEU A 178 20.90 17.39 -4.86
C LEU A 178 21.24 18.84 -4.50
N VAL A 179 20.25 19.61 -4.01
CA VAL A 179 20.46 21.00 -3.60
C VAL A 179 21.42 21.07 -2.40
N ALA A 180 21.26 20.19 -1.41
CA ALA A 180 22.15 20.14 -0.24
C ALA A 180 23.60 19.84 -0.64
N ILE A 181 23.83 18.83 -1.48
CA ILE A 181 25.17 18.52 -2.01
C ILE A 181 25.73 19.70 -2.79
N THR A 182 24.91 20.35 -3.63
CA THR A 182 25.33 21.51 -4.43
C THR A 182 25.78 22.67 -3.54
N VAL A 183 24.99 23.00 -2.51
CA VAL A 183 25.31 24.07 -1.55
C VAL A 183 26.57 23.74 -0.76
N VAL A 184 26.73 22.50 -0.27
CA VAL A 184 27.92 22.06 0.46
C VAL A 184 29.16 22.15 -0.43
N VAL A 185 29.09 21.67 -1.68
CA VAL A 185 30.21 21.76 -2.62
C VAL A 185 30.56 23.22 -2.92
N LEU A 186 29.58 24.10 -3.13
CA LEU A 186 29.81 25.52 -3.37
C LEU A 186 30.44 26.22 -2.16
N LEU A 187 29.95 25.93 -0.96
CA LEU A 187 30.49 26.47 0.29
C LEU A 187 31.94 26.04 0.49
N LEU A 188 32.25 24.75 0.28
CA LEU A 188 33.60 24.22 0.43
C LEU A 188 34.57 24.72 -0.65
N THR A 189 34.13 24.86 -1.91
CA THR A 189 35.03 25.23 -3.01
C THR A 189 35.24 26.73 -3.18
N TYR A 190 34.27 27.56 -2.79
CA TYR A 190 34.32 29.01 -3.01
C TYR A 190 34.40 29.82 -1.71
N VAL A 191 33.55 29.52 -0.72
CA VAL A 191 33.40 30.35 0.49
C VAL A 191 34.52 30.09 1.51
N VAL A 192 34.81 28.83 1.80
CA VAL A 192 35.83 28.45 2.80
C VAL A 192 37.22 29.03 2.47
N PRO A 193 37.73 28.95 1.22
CA PRO A 193 39.03 29.53 0.88
C PRO A 193 39.12 31.04 1.09
N GLN A 194 38.03 31.78 0.83
CA GLN A 194 37.99 33.23 1.04
C GLN A 194 38.14 33.58 2.53
N VAL A 195 37.44 32.85 3.40
CA VAL A 195 37.53 33.04 4.85
C VAL A 195 38.95 32.72 5.35
N VAL A 196 39.54 31.63 4.87
CA VAL A 196 40.90 31.21 5.25
C VAL A 196 41.95 32.24 4.81
N GLY A 197 41.78 32.86 3.64
CA GLY A 197 42.65 33.94 3.17
C GLY A 197 42.71 35.13 4.14
N VAL A 198 41.60 35.44 4.83
CA VAL A 198 41.57 36.49 5.87
C VAL A 198 42.36 36.08 7.11
N PHE A 199 42.31 34.82 7.51
CA PHE A 199 43.03 34.32 8.68
C PHE A 199 44.54 34.18 8.45
N GLN A 200 45.00 33.94 7.22
CA GLN A 200 46.44 33.87 6.92
C GLN A 200 47.16 35.23 7.10
N GLY A 201 46.42 36.34 6.98
CA GLY A 201 46.94 37.70 7.25
C GLY A 201 47.11 38.01 8.74
N ALA A 202 46.45 37.28 9.62
CA ALA A 202 46.65 37.35 11.07
C ALA A 202 47.61 36.22 11.48
N HIS A 203 48.84 36.52 11.92
CA HIS A 203 49.88 35.53 12.25
C HIS A 203 49.59 34.60 13.46
N GLN A 204 48.36 34.11 13.62
CA GLN A 204 47.96 33.14 14.64
C GLN A 204 47.93 31.71 14.08
N LYS A 205 48.26 30.74 14.93
CA LYS A 205 48.21 29.31 14.57
C LYS A 205 46.75 28.87 14.39
N LEU A 206 46.44 28.34 13.22
CA LEU A 206 45.10 27.85 12.91
C LEU A 206 44.76 26.60 13.75
N PRO A 207 43.53 26.49 14.29
CA PRO A 207 43.04 25.27 14.93
C PRO A 207 43.06 24.06 13.99
N ILE A 208 43.24 22.85 14.54
CA ILE A 208 43.33 21.58 13.79
C ILE A 208 42.07 21.35 12.92
N LEU A 209 40.88 21.72 13.42
CA LEU A 209 39.62 21.62 12.69
C LEU A 209 39.63 22.47 11.40
N THR A 210 40.24 23.65 11.46
CA THR A 210 40.35 24.57 10.31
C THR A 210 41.34 24.04 9.28
N ILE A 211 42.46 23.44 9.71
CA ILE A 211 43.43 22.79 8.83
C ILE A 211 42.80 21.59 8.11
N ALA A 212 42.04 20.76 8.83
CA ALA A 212 41.32 19.64 8.23
C ALA A 212 40.27 20.10 7.20
N LEU A 213 39.53 21.18 7.49
CA LEU A 213 38.55 21.77 6.58
C LEU A 213 39.20 22.34 5.31
N ILE A 214 40.33 23.04 5.46
CA ILE A 214 41.14 23.53 4.32
C ILE A 214 41.62 22.36 3.47
N GLY A 215 42.15 21.31 4.09
CA GLY A 215 42.58 20.10 3.38
C GLY A 215 41.44 19.43 2.60
N PHE A 216 40.23 19.37 3.18
CA PHE A 216 39.05 18.83 2.50
C PHE A 216 38.58 19.71 1.34
N SER A 217 38.63 21.05 1.53
CA SER A 217 38.31 22.04 0.50
C SER A 217 39.27 21.94 -0.69
N ASP A 218 40.58 21.91 -0.43
CA ASP A 218 41.61 21.78 -1.46
C ASP A 218 41.53 20.44 -2.18
N PHE A 219 41.24 19.36 -1.46
CA PHE A 219 40.99 18.03 -2.02
C PHE A 219 39.78 18.06 -2.96
N LEU A 220 38.64 18.62 -2.54
CA LEU A 220 37.45 18.73 -3.39
C LEU A 220 37.68 19.64 -4.60
N ARG A 221 38.48 20.71 -4.46
CA ARG A 221 38.76 21.65 -5.54
C ARG A 221 39.70 21.07 -6.60
N HIS A 222 40.72 20.32 -6.20
CA HIS A 222 41.68 19.71 -7.12
C HIS A 222 41.19 18.36 -7.68
N TRP A 223 40.57 17.53 -6.84
CA TRP A 223 40.12 16.19 -7.23
C TRP A 223 38.63 16.10 -7.53
N GLY A 224 37.83 17.16 -7.37
CA GLY A 224 36.38 17.11 -7.54
C GLY A 224 35.93 16.57 -8.90
N PHE A 225 36.52 17.08 -9.99
CA PHE A 225 36.24 16.57 -11.34
C PHE A 225 36.79 15.15 -11.55
N ALA A 226 37.92 14.81 -10.94
CA ALA A 226 38.48 13.46 -10.98
C ALA A 226 37.61 12.45 -10.21
N ILE A 227 37.04 12.82 -9.07
CA ILE A 227 36.10 12.02 -8.27
C ILE A 227 34.79 11.84 -9.02
N LEU A 228 34.27 12.90 -9.65
CA LEU A 228 33.09 12.80 -10.51
C LEU A 228 33.35 11.86 -11.69
N GLY A 229 34.51 12.00 -12.35
CA GLY A 229 34.96 11.10 -13.40
C GLY A 229 35.10 9.65 -12.92
N LEU A 230 35.66 9.43 -11.74
CA LEU A 230 35.79 8.11 -11.11
C LEU A 230 34.43 7.50 -10.75
N LEU A 231 33.48 8.30 -10.25
CA LEU A 231 32.12 7.85 -9.95
C LEU A 231 31.37 7.46 -11.22
N VAL A 232 31.51 8.24 -12.30
CA VAL A 232 30.92 7.91 -13.59
C VAL A 232 31.58 6.66 -14.18
N ALA A 233 32.90 6.57 -14.18
CA ALA A 233 33.65 5.41 -14.68
C ALA A 233 33.34 4.16 -13.85
N GLY A 234 33.32 4.27 -12.53
CA GLY A 234 32.93 3.22 -11.59
C GLY A 234 31.48 2.77 -11.80
N GLY A 235 30.57 3.71 -12.05
CA GLY A 235 29.18 3.44 -12.41
C GLY A 235 29.03 2.69 -13.73
N VAL A 236 29.84 3.04 -14.74
CA VAL A 236 29.88 2.33 -16.03
C VAL A 236 30.50 0.94 -15.86
N LEU A 237 31.60 0.81 -15.12
CA LEU A 237 32.27 -0.45 -14.84
C LEU A 237 31.39 -1.41 -14.04
N THR A 238 30.73 -0.92 -12.98
CA THR A 238 29.75 -1.72 -12.23
C THR A 238 28.57 -2.10 -13.11
N ARG A 239 28.05 -1.20 -13.96
CA ARG A 239 26.99 -1.53 -14.92
C ARG A 239 27.43 -2.58 -15.94
N GLN A 240 28.69 -2.58 -16.36
CA GLN A 240 29.24 -3.61 -17.24
C GLN A 240 29.46 -4.93 -16.49
N ALA A 241 30.00 -4.88 -15.29
CA ALA A 241 30.20 -6.03 -14.42
C ALA A 241 28.86 -6.72 -14.11
N LEU A 242 27.79 -5.95 -13.85
CA LEU A 242 26.44 -6.48 -13.61
C LEU A 242 25.78 -7.14 -14.82
N LYS A 243 26.40 -7.10 -16.01
CA LYS A 243 25.98 -7.92 -17.15
C LYS A 243 26.50 -9.35 -17.05
N LEU A 244 27.57 -9.59 -16.29
CA LEU A 244 28.12 -10.92 -16.04
C LEU A 244 27.28 -11.64 -14.97
N PRO A 245 27.03 -12.96 -15.12
CA PRO A 245 26.13 -13.70 -14.23
C PRO A 245 26.65 -13.81 -12.79
N GLY A 246 27.97 -13.96 -12.59
CA GLY A 246 28.59 -14.09 -11.26
C GLY A 246 28.41 -12.86 -10.35
N PRO A 247 28.93 -11.66 -10.72
CA PRO A 247 28.80 -10.46 -9.89
C PRO A 247 27.35 -10.01 -9.70
N ARG A 248 26.47 -10.28 -10.68
CA ARG A 248 25.03 -10.02 -10.53
C ARG A 248 24.39 -10.91 -9.46
N ALA A 249 24.70 -12.21 -9.45
CA ALA A 249 24.20 -13.13 -8.42
C ALA A 249 24.73 -12.77 -7.01
N ALA A 250 26.00 -12.36 -6.91
CA ALA A 250 26.58 -11.91 -5.65
C ALA A 250 25.89 -10.65 -5.11
N LEU A 251 25.65 -9.65 -5.97
CA LEU A 251 24.94 -8.42 -5.60
C LEU A 251 23.47 -8.69 -5.26
N ASP A 252 22.77 -9.50 -6.06
CA ASP A 252 21.39 -9.91 -5.81
C ASP A 252 21.25 -10.63 -4.46
N GLY A 253 22.21 -11.50 -4.12
CA GLY A 253 22.28 -12.18 -2.82
C GLY A 253 22.60 -11.22 -1.67
N ALA A 254 23.53 -10.27 -1.86
CA ALA A 254 23.87 -9.27 -0.86
C ALA A 254 22.70 -8.32 -0.57
N LEU A 255 21.97 -7.89 -1.61
CA LEU A 255 20.77 -7.07 -1.48
C LEU A 255 19.70 -7.77 -0.64
N LEU A 256 19.48 -9.06 -0.86
CA LEU A 256 18.54 -9.86 -0.07
C LEU A 256 18.94 -9.96 1.41
N ARG A 257 20.24 -9.93 1.75
CA ARG A 257 20.73 -9.97 3.13
C ARG A 257 20.58 -8.65 3.87
N SER A 258 20.47 -7.54 3.15
CA SER A 258 20.31 -6.22 3.79
C SER A 258 18.97 -6.12 4.55
N PRO A 259 18.95 -5.56 5.78
CA PRO A 259 17.76 -5.55 6.62
C PRO A 259 16.64 -4.63 6.09
N LEU A 260 17.01 -3.54 5.42
CA LEU A 260 16.08 -2.57 4.84
C LEU A 260 15.70 -2.95 3.40
N LEU A 261 16.66 -2.92 2.46
CA LEU A 261 16.40 -3.18 1.04
C LEU A 261 16.01 -4.63 0.76
N GLY A 262 16.52 -5.60 1.53
CA GLY A 262 16.23 -7.02 1.30
C GLY A 262 14.74 -7.35 1.48
N ARG A 263 14.05 -6.66 2.40
CA ARG A 263 12.60 -6.83 2.59
C ARG A 263 11.80 -6.28 1.39
N LEU A 264 12.18 -5.12 0.87
CA LEU A 264 11.57 -4.52 -0.33
C LEU A 264 11.80 -5.37 -1.59
N VAL A 265 13.04 -5.83 -1.79
CA VAL A 265 13.40 -6.68 -2.95
C VAL A 265 12.63 -8.00 -2.89
N ARG A 266 12.54 -8.65 -1.72
CA ARG A 266 11.72 -9.86 -1.54
C ARG A 266 10.25 -9.60 -1.82
N GLY A 267 9.67 -8.55 -1.24
CA GLY A 267 8.26 -8.20 -1.41
C GLY A 267 7.90 -7.97 -2.87
N LEU A 268 8.71 -7.18 -3.60
CA LEU A 268 8.45 -6.87 -5.01
C LEU A 268 8.58 -8.09 -5.93
N ASN A 269 9.63 -8.91 -5.76
CA ASN A 269 9.80 -10.11 -6.56
C ASN A 269 8.72 -11.15 -6.25
N THR A 270 8.34 -11.29 -4.97
CA THR A 270 7.27 -12.20 -4.54
C THR A 270 5.91 -11.77 -5.08
N ALA A 271 5.57 -10.47 -5.01
CA ALA A 271 4.32 -9.96 -5.55
C ALA A 271 4.21 -10.24 -7.06
N ARG A 272 5.27 -9.99 -7.83
CA ARG A 272 5.28 -10.27 -9.28
C ARG A 272 5.16 -11.76 -9.60
N PHE A 273 5.90 -12.59 -8.87
CA PHE A 273 5.86 -14.04 -9.02
C PHE A 273 4.45 -14.58 -8.71
N ALA A 274 3.88 -14.19 -7.56
CA ALA A 274 2.56 -14.61 -7.13
C ALA A 274 1.45 -14.11 -8.07
N SER A 275 1.49 -12.84 -8.52
CA SER A 275 0.55 -12.32 -9.51
C SER A 275 0.59 -13.10 -10.81
N THR A 276 1.79 -13.38 -11.33
CA THR A 276 1.92 -14.09 -12.61
C THR A 276 1.38 -15.51 -12.49
N LEU A 277 1.71 -16.20 -11.40
CA LEU A 277 1.21 -17.54 -11.14
C LEU A 277 -0.31 -17.54 -10.92
N ALA A 278 -0.87 -16.55 -10.23
CA ALA A 278 -2.31 -16.39 -10.04
C ALA A 278 -3.04 -16.23 -11.38
N ILE A 279 -2.55 -15.32 -12.24
CA ILE A 279 -3.17 -15.04 -13.55
C ILE A 279 -3.17 -16.30 -14.42
N LEU A 280 -2.03 -16.98 -14.52
CA LEU A 280 -1.89 -18.17 -15.36
C LEU A 280 -2.73 -19.35 -14.84
N THR A 281 -2.73 -19.57 -13.52
CA THR A 281 -3.52 -20.66 -12.93
C THR A 281 -5.02 -20.39 -12.97
N ALA A 282 -5.45 -19.13 -12.80
CA ALA A 282 -6.84 -18.71 -13.00
C ALA A 282 -7.31 -18.90 -14.45
N ALA A 283 -6.41 -18.73 -15.42
CA ALA A 283 -6.66 -18.97 -16.84
C ALA A 283 -6.67 -20.45 -17.26
N GLY A 284 -6.52 -21.38 -16.31
CA GLY A 284 -6.53 -22.83 -16.55
C GLY A 284 -5.21 -23.38 -17.10
N VAL A 285 -4.12 -22.62 -17.04
CA VAL A 285 -2.81 -23.08 -17.53
C VAL A 285 -2.25 -24.13 -16.57
N PRO A 286 -1.75 -25.28 -17.06
CA PRO A 286 -1.17 -26.32 -16.20
C PRO A 286 -0.07 -25.78 -15.28
N ILE A 287 -0.08 -26.17 -14.01
CA ILE A 287 0.76 -25.58 -12.95
C ILE A 287 2.25 -25.58 -13.28
N LEU A 288 2.77 -26.61 -13.96
CA LEU A 288 4.18 -26.69 -14.34
C LEU A 288 4.57 -25.62 -15.37
N ARG A 289 3.69 -25.33 -16.34
CA ARG A 289 3.89 -24.26 -17.33
C ARG A 289 3.70 -22.89 -16.68
N ALA A 290 2.67 -22.77 -15.84
CA ALA A 290 2.39 -21.54 -15.10
C ALA A 290 3.56 -21.15 -14.18
N LEU A 291 4.14 -22.13 -13.47
CA LEU A 291 5.29 -21.95 -12.60
C LEU A 291 6.55 -21.55 -13.39
N GLN A 292 6.83 -22.21 -14.52
CA GLN A 292 7.96 -21.83 -15.37
C GLN A 292 7.84 -20.38 -15.87
N ALA A 293 6.66 -19.98 -16.34
CA ALA A 293 6.43 -18.60 -16.76
C ALA A 293 6.54 -17.60 -15.61
N ALA A 294 6.04 -17.94 -14.41
CA ALA A 294 6.20 -17.13 -13.20
C ALA A 294 7.67 -16.96 -12.79
N ILE A 295 8.47 -18.02 -12.88
CA ILE A 295 9.92 -18.01 -12.60
C ILE A 295 10.65 -17.04 -13.52
N ASP A 296 10.26 -16.96 -14.80
CA ASP A 296 10.89 -16.07 -15.76
C ASP A 296 10.60 -14.58 -15.50
N THR A 297 9.63 -14.28 -14.64
CA THR A 297 9.33 -12.90 -14.18
C THR A 297 10.22 -12.41 -13.03
N LEU A 298 10.91 -13.32 -12.34
CA LEU A 298 11.78 -12.98 -11.22
C LEU A 298 13.00 -12.21 -11.72
N ALA A 299 13.15 -10.96 -11.25
CA ALA A 299 14.25 -10.10 -11.64
C ALA A 299 15.55 -10.45 -10.89
N ASN A 300 15.41 -10.95 -9.66
CA ASN A 300 16.52 -11.38 -8.82
C ASN A 300 16.96 -12.80 -9.20
N THR A 301 18.22 -12.94 -9.56
CA THR A 301 18.80 -14.20 -10.07
C THR A 301 18.85 -15.30 -9.01
N VAL A 302 19.03 -14.93 -7.73
CA VAL A 302 19.09 -15.87 -6.61
C VAL A 302 17.70 -16.45 -6.32
N LEU A 303 16.65 -15.62 -6.28
CA LEU A 303 15.27 -16.10 -6.16
C LEU A 303 14.83 -16.93 -7.37
N LYS A 304 15.31 -16.58 -8.56
CA LYS A 304 15.04 -17.35 -9.78
C LYS A 304 15.61 -18.76 -9.69
N ALA A 305 16.84 -18.91 -9.20
CA ALA A 305 17.47 -20.22 -9.00
C ALA A 305 16.69 -21.07 -7.98
N ASP A 306 16.30 -20.50 -6.83
CA ASP A 306 15.50 -21.20 -5.82
C ASP A 306 14.15 -21.69 -6.39
N ALA A 307 13.51 -20.87 -7.22
CA ALA A 307 12.24 -21.23 -7.84
C ALA A 307 12.39 -22.26 -8.97
N GLN A 308 13.52 -22.28 -9.69
CA GLN A 308 13.85 -23.32 -10.67
C GLN A 308 14.04 -24.69 -10.00
N GLU A 309 14.70 -24.73 -8.84
CA GLU A 309 14.81 -25.95 -8.04
C GLU A 309 13.43 -26.42 -7.55
N ALA A 310 12.60 -25.49 -7.08
CA ALA A 310 11.22 -25.82 -6.70
C ALA A 310 10.41 -26.41 -7.87
N LEU A 311 10.58 -25.90 -9.10
CA LEU A 311 9.95 -26.47 -10.29
C LEU A 311 10.38 -27.92 -10.54
N ALA A 312 11.66 -28.26 -10.35
CA ALA A 312 12.14 -29.64 -10.50
C ALA A 312 11.46 -30.58 -9.49
N LEU A 313 11.38 -30.16 -8.23
CA LEU A 313 10.73 -30.94 -7.16
C LEU A 313 9.22 -31.12 -7.37
N VAL A 314 8.54 -30.10 -7.90
CA VAL A 314 7.11 -30.21 -8.24
C VAL A 314 6.90 -31.14 -9.43
N ARG A 315 7.83 -31.20 -10.40
CA ARG A 315 7.79 -32.21 -11.47
C ARG A 315 7.97 -33.64 -10.94
N GLU A 316 8.72 -33.79 -9.85
CA GLU A 316 8.91 -35.07 -9.14
C GLU A 316 7.75 -35.44 -8.21
N GLY A 317 6.72 -34.58 -8.10
CA GLY A 317 5.50 -34.85 -7.32
C GLY A 317 5.43 -34.19 -5.94
N SER A 318 6.39 -33.33 -5.58
CA SER A 318 6.32 -32.52 -4.36
C SER A 318 5.22 -31.46 -4.46
N THR A 319 4.63 -31.07 -3.32
CA THR A 319 3.71 -29.92 -3.29
C THR A 319 4.47 -28.62 -3.52
N LEU A 320 3.84 -27.64 -4.18
CA LEU A 320 4.44 -26.33 -4.45
C LEU A 320 4.82 -25.60 -3.15
N SER A 321 3.97 -25.72 -2.12
CA SER A 321 4.26 -25.13 -0.81
C SER A 321 5.49 -25.74 -0.13
N ALA A 322 5.71 -27.04 -0.26
CA ALA A 322 6.89 -27.70 0.27
C ALA A 322 8.15 -27.34 -0.54
N ALA A 323 8.05 -27.39 -1.87
CA ALA A 323 9.15 -27.10 -2.78
C ALA A 323 9.68 -25.65 -2.65
N LEU A 324 8.79 -24.66 -2.60
CA LEU A 324 9.17 -23.25 -2.38
C LEU A 324 9.61 -22.98 -0.92
N GLY A 325 9.15 -23.79 0.04
CA GLY A 325 9.46 -23.65 1.46
C GLY A 325 10.87 -24.11 1.85
N LEU A 326 11.59 -24.84 0.98
CA LEU A 326 12.95 -25.31 1.24
C LEU A 326 13.93 -24.15 1.44
N HIS A 327 13.81 -23.11 0.62
CA HIS A 327 14.64 -21.91 0.70
C HIS A 327 13.90 -20.81 1.47
N LYS A 328 14.40 -20.45 2.66
CA LYS A 328 13.83 -19.38 3.54
C LYS A 328 13.91 -17.96 2.96
N ARG A 329 14.11 -17.79 1.65
CA ARG A 329 14.20 -16.50 0.96
C ARG A 329 12.83 -16.00 0.49
N PHE A 330 11.87 -16.89 0.27
CA PHE A 330 10.47 -16.50 0.05
C PHE A 330 9.78 -16.13 1.37
N PRO A 331 8.91 -15.11 1.39
CA PRO A 331 8.15 -14.76 2.58
C PRO A 331 7.25 -15.91 3.06
N PRO A 332 7.14 -16.14 4.38
CA PRO A 332 6.28 -17.20 4.93
C PRO A 332 4.82 -17.09 4.51
N VAL A 333 4.31 -15.86 4.37
CA VAL A 333 2.93 -15.57 3.97
C VAL A 333 2.60 -16.19 2.60
N LEU A 334 3.51 -16.08 1.63
CA LEU A 334 3.34 -16.73 0.32
C LEU A 334 3.18 -18.25 0.46
N ILE A 335 4.05 -18.88 1.25
CA ILE A 335 4.04 -20.34 1.46
C ILE A 335 2.74 -20.79 2.13
N THR A 336 2.25 -20.03 3.11
CA THR A 336 0.99 -20.31 3.80
C THR A 336 -0.20 -20.22 2.84
N PHE A 337 -0.28 -19.18 2.02
CA PHE A 337 -1.36 -19.05 1.04
C PHE A 337 -1.31 -20.14 -0.03
N ILE A 338 -0.13 -20.50 -0.53
CA ILE A 338 0.03 -21.62 -1.46
C ILE A 338 -0.46 -22.91 -0.81
N ARG A 339 -0.02 -23.20 0.43
CA ARG A 339 -0.43 -24.41 1.16
C ARG A 339 -1.95 -24.50 1.30
N LEU A 340 -2.60 -23.41 1.73
CA LEU A 340 -4.05 -23.36 1.88
C LEU A 340 -4.76 -23.52 0.54
N GLY A 341 -4.24 -22.88 -0.52
CA GLY A 341 -4.77 -22.96 -1.87
C GLY A 341 -4.64 -24.36 -2.48
N GLU A 342 -3.54 -25.06 -2.23
CA GLU A 342 -3.34 -26.46 -2.65
C GLU A 342 -4.30 -27.41 -1.93
N GLN A 343 -4.51 -27.23 -0.62
CA GLN A 343 -5.41 -28.08 0.19
C GLN A 343 -6.88 -27.88 -0.15
N THR A 344 -7.27 -26.67 -0.53
CA THR A 344 -8.68 -26.30 -0.79
C THR A 344 -9.04 -26.25 -2.27
N GLY A 345 -8.07 -26.45 -3.17
CA GLY A 345 -8.26 -26.29 -4.62
C GLY A 345 -8.44 -24.84 -5.09
N THR A 346 -8.20 -23.84 -4.23
CA THR A 346 -8.39 -22.41 -4.52
C THR A 346 -7.06 -21.67 -4.77
N LEU A 347 -6.06 -22.38 -5.29
CA LEU A 347 -4.71 -21.85 -5.51
C LEU A 347 -4.65 -20.48 -6.22
N PRO A 348 -5.42 -20.21 -7.30
CA PRO A 348 -5.37 -18.90 -7.96
C PRO A 348 -5.77 -17.74 -7.05
N GLN A 349 -6.84 -17.92 -6.26
CA GLN A 349 -7.38 -16.89 -5.35
C GLN A 349 -6.42 -16.62 -4.19
N MET A 350 -5.79 -17.67 -3.64
CA MET A 350 -4.81 -17.52 -2.56
C MET A 350 -3.52 -16.85 -3.04
N LEU A 351 -3.07 -17.16 -4.26
CA LEU A 351 -1.93 -16.48 -4.88
C LEU A 351 -2.22 -15.00 -5.17
N GLU A 352 -3.43 -14.67 -5.61
CA GLU A 352 -3.86 -13.28 -5.80
C GLU A 352 -3.86 -12.50 -4.49
N ARG A 353 -4.38 -13.09 -3.40
CA ARG A 353 -4.31 -12.51 -2.04
C ARG A 353 -2.87 -12.33 -1.58
N ALA A 354 -2.01 -13.32 -1.77
CA ALA A 354 -0.59 -13.20 -1.44
C ALA A 354 0.10 -12.07 -2.24
N ALA A 355 -0.23 -11.95 -3.53
CA ALA A 355 0.34 -10.93 -4.39
C ALA A 355 -0.10 -9.51 -4.00
N THR A 356 -1.40 -9.32 -3.76
CA THR A 356 -1.98 -8.04 -3.34
C THR A 356 -1.46 -7.61 -1.97
N GLN A 357 -1.41 -8.52 -1.00
CA GLN A 357 -0.85 -8.24 0.34
C GLN A 357 0.61 -7.80 0.27
N HIS A 358 1.46 -8.49 -0.51
CA HIS A 358 2.86 -8.09 -0.67
C HIS A 358 3.02 -6.79 -1.46
N ALA A 359 2.19 -6.54 -2.46
CA ALA A 359 2.20 -5.28 -3.21
C ALA A 359 1.82 -4.09 -2.31
N GLN A 360 0.77 -4.24 -1.49
CA GLN A 360 0.34 -3.23 -0.52
C GLN A 360 1.39 -2.99 0.55
N GLU A 361 2.05 -4.04 1.05
CA GLU A 361 3.11 -3.88 2.05
C GLU A 361 4.33 -3.12 1.49
N VAL A 362 4.74 -3.41 0.25
CA VAL A 362 5.79 -2.66 -0.45
C VAL A 362 5.38 -1.20 -0.61
N GLN A 363 4.12 -0.94 -0.98
CA GLN A 363 3.58 0.41 -1.09
C GLN A 363 3.61 1.13 0.26
N ARG A 364 3.01 0.55 1.30
CA ARG A 364 2.92 1.15 2.65
C ARG A 364 4.29 1.60 3.16
N ARG A 365 5.30 0.73 3.04
CA ARG A 365 6.67 1.02 3.50
C ARG A 365 7.33 2.15 2.71
N ALA A 366 7.16 2.16 1.39
CA ALA A 366 7.71 3.23 0.56
C ALA A 366 7.08 4.60 0.86
N PHE A 367 5.83 4.61 1.34
CA PHE A 367 5.10 5.83 1.69
C PHE A 367 5.34 6.31 3.12
N GLU A 368 5.33 5.42 4.11
CA GLU A 368 5.58 5.74 5.52
C GLU A 368 6.93 6.45 5.71
N GLU A 369 8.00 6.00 5.06
CA GLU A 369 9.33 6.64 5.18
C GLU A 369 9.41 8.02 4.51
N SER A 370 8.59 8.28 3.48
CA SER A 370 8.61 9.56 2.73
C SER A 370 7.71 10.64 3.33
N ASN A 371 6.64 10.25 4.04
CA ASN A 371 5.62 11.17 4.53
C ASN A 371 6.02 11.83 5.86
N ASP A 372 6.79 11.15 6.71
CA ASP A 372 7.20 11.66 8.03
C ASP A 372 7.92 13.02 7.96
N ALA A 373 8.83 13.20 6.98
CA ALA A 373 9.56 14.46 6.82
C ALA A 373 8.69 15.60 6.27
N ALA A 374 7.79 15.31 5.34
CA ALA A 374 6.86 16.29 4.79
C ALA A 374 5.82 16.73 5.83
N TYR A 375 5.30 15.77 6.59
CA TYR A 375 4.39 16.02 7.71
C TYR A 375 5.07 16.85 8.80
N MET A 376 6.30 16.52 9.19
CA MET A 376 7.08 17.29 10.17
C MET A 376 7.25 18.75 9.74
N ARG A 377 7.57 18.99 8.46
CA ARG A 377 7.71 20.34 7.91
C ARG A 377 6.39 21.12 7.96
N LEU A 378 5.28 20.47 7.61
CA LEU A 378 3.95 21.07 7.73
C LEU A 378 3.59 21.43 9.18
N GLN A 379 3.95 20.59 10.16
CA GLN A 379 3.71 20.89 11.57
C GLN A 379 4.58 22.03 12.07
N LEU A 380 5.83 22.12 11.60
CA LEU A 380 6.74 23.24 11.87
C LEU A 380 6.20 24.57 11.33
N ASP A 381 5.74 24.60 10.08
CA ASP A 381 5.18 25.81 9.47
C ASP A 381 3.90 26.27 10.17
N ARG A 382 3.20 25.35 10.85
CA ARG A 382 1.94 25.60 11.60
C ARG A 382 2.13 25.62 13.10
N LEU A 383 3.36 25.74 13.60
CA LEU A 383 3.65 25.62 15.03
C LEU A 383 2.88 26.66 15.87
N GLU A 384 2.71 27.87 15.34
CA GLU A 384 1.94 28.96 15.97
C GLU A 384 0.44 28.94 15.64
N THR A 385 -0.01 28.02 14.79
CA THR A 385 -1.43 27.91 14.42
C THR A 385 -2.08 26.77 15.22
N PRO A 386 -2.93 27.09 16.22
CA PRO A 386 -3.57 26.08 17.05
C PRO A 386 -4.32 25.04 16.21
N ALA A 387 -4.22 23.78 16.60
CA ALA A 387 -5.04 22.72 16.03
C ALA A 387 -6.50 22.92 16.43
N ARG A 388 -7.41 22.53 15.53
CA ARG A 388 -8.86 22.52 15.82
C ARG A 388 -9.16 21.43 16.85
N PRO A 389 -10.10 21.65 17.78
CA PRO A 389 -10.58 20.62 18.70
C PRO A 389 -11.03 19.36 17.96
N GLY A 390 -10.58 18.19 18.43
CA GLY A 390 -10.98 16.90 17.90
C GLY A 390 -12.21 16.31 18.60
N VAL A 391 -12.60 15.11 18.17
CA VAL A 391 -13.76 14.37 18.72
C VAL A 391 -13.63 14.13 20.23
N ALA A 392 -12.43 13.75 20.71
CA ALA A 392 -12.19 13.48 22.13
C ALA A 392 -11.89 14.74 22.98
N PHE A 393 -11.89 15.93 22.39
CA PHE A 393 -11.46 17.15 23.09
C PHE A 393 -12.35 17.50 24.29
N GLN A 394 -13.68 17.42 24.13
CA GLN A 394 -14.64 17.72 25.20
C GLN A 394 -14.50 16.73 26.38
N LEU A 395 -14.36 15.44 26.08
CA LEU A 395 -14.10 14.41 27.09
C LEU A 395 -12.84 14.74 27.89
N VAL A 396 -11.72 15.05 27.21
CA VAL A 396 -10.45 15.42 27.85
C VAL A 396 -10.60 16.64 28.74
N ARG A 397 -11.25 17.69 28.24
CA ARG A 397 -11.47 18.94 29.00
C ARG A 397 -12.27 18.68 30.28
N LYS A 398 -13.39 17.96 30.18
CA LYS A 398 -14.25 17.68 31.33
C LYS A 398 -13.62 16.70 32.33
N LEU A 399 -12.84 15.71 31.87
CA LEU A 399 -12.11 14.82 32.77
C LEU A 399 -11.02 15.56 33.55
N LEU A 400 -10.27 16.46 32.90
CA LEU A 400 -9.26 17.28 33.59
C LEU A 400 -9.88 18.25 34.63
N ALA A 401 -11.14 18.65 34.44
CA ALA A 401 -11.86 19.49 35.39
C ALA A 401 -12.18 18.79 36.73
N PHE A 402 -11.91 17.49 36.88
CA PHE A 402 -11.94 16.81 38.18
C PHE A 402 -10.76 17.16 39.08
N ASN A 403 -9.68 17.73 38.54
CA ASN A 403 -8.52 18.13 39.31
C ASN A 403 -8.81 19.45 40.02
N THR A 404 -8.63 19.47 41.34
CA THR A 404 -8.75 20.68 42.17
C THR A 404 -7.38 21.05 42.73
N SER A 405 -7.14 22.34 42.98
CA SER A 405 -5.86 22.84 43.49
C SER A 405 -5.53 22.40 44.93
N ASP A 406 -6.47 21.73 45.60
CA ASP A 406 -6.40 21.37 47.03
C ASP A 406 -5.93 19.91 47.25
N THR A 407 -5.73 19.14 46.17
CA THR A 407 -5.22 17.76 46.25
C THR A 407 -3.72 17.69 45.96
N GLU A 408 -2.95 16.97 46.79
CA GLU A 408 -1.51 16.73 46.57
C GLU A 408 -1.19 15.96 45.28
N ARG A 409 -2.18 15.29 44.67
CA ARG A 409 -2.05 14.57 43.40
C ARG A 409 -3.28 14.79 42.54
N ASP A 410 -3.05 14.99 41.24
CA ASP A 410 -4.12 15.04 40.25
C ASP A 410 -4.92 13.74 40.22
N ARG A 411 -6.24 13.85 40.11
CA ARG A 411 -7.17 12.72 40.02
C ARG A 411 -7.19 12.14 38.61
N VAL A 412 -7.02 13.00 37.61
CA VAL A 412 -7.02 12.67 36.19
C VAL A 412 -5.76 13.25 35.55
N GLU A 413 -5.03 12.41 34.84
CA GLU A 413 -3.90 12.85 34.03
C GLU A 413 -4.12 12.45 32.57
N VAL A 414 -3.83 13.36 31.65
CA VAL A 414 -3.92 13.12 30.20
C VAL A 414 -2.51 13.23 29.61
N VAL A 415 -2.05 12.14 29.00
CA VAL A 415 -0.71 12.03 28.43
C VAL A 415 -0.79 11.89 26.90
N LEU A 416 -0.04 12.70 26.18
CA LEU A 416 0.03 12.63 24.72
C LEU A 416 0.98 11.52 24.26
N LEU A 417 0.48 10.51 23.57
CA LEU A 417 1.29 9.46 22.95
C LEU A 417 1.27 9.64 21.43
N SER A 418 2.43 9.83 20.82
CA SER A 418 2.54 10.11 19.39
C SER A 418 3.62 9.29 18.72
N ARG A 419 3.25 8.68 17.59
CA ARG A 419 4.22 8.09 16.65
C ARG A 419 5.07 9.14 15.98
N ASN A 420 4.65 10.40 15.96
CA ASN A 420 5.38 11.44 15.26
C ASN A 420 6.63 11.86 16.04
N ASP A 421 7.46 12.66 15.37
CA ASP A 421 8.64 13.22 16.00
C ASP A 421 8.28 14.26 17.09
N PRO A 422 9.20 14.55 18.03
CA PRO A 422 8.95 15.52 19.10
C PRO A 422 8.60 16.94 18.61
N VAL A 423 9.09 17.34 17.43
CA VAL A 423 8.85 18.68 16.87
C VAL A 423 7.40 18.82 16.42
N SER A 424 6.86 17.80 15.75
CA SER A 424 5.42 17.70 15.47
C SER A 424 4.58 17.73 16.76
N GLY A 425 5.12 17.19 17.86
CA GLY A 425 4.51 17.21 19.19
C GLY A 425 4.35 18.60 19.81
N LEU A 426 5.28 19.53 19.54
CA LEU A 426 5.26 20.88 20.11
C LEU A 426 3.98 21.64 19.76
N ARG A 427 3.46 21.46 18.53
CA ARG A 427 2.22 22.11 18.10
C ARG A 427 1.02 21.64 18.92
N VAL A 428 1.00 20.36 19.32
CA VAL A 428 -0.09 19.81 20.15
C VAL A 428 -0.06 20.45 21.53
N PHE A 429 1.10 20.55 22.17
CA PHE A 429 1.24 21.23 23.46
C PHE A 429 0.83 22.71 23.39
N ARG A 430 1.25 23.44 22.35
CA ARG A 430 0.83 24.84 22.15
C ARG A 430 -0.67 24.97 21.92
N SER A 431 -1.26 24.03 21.18
CA SER A 431 -2.72 23.99 20.97
C SER A 431 -3.44 23.72 22.29
N ALA A 432 -2.93 22.80 23.11
CA ALA A 432 -3.48 22.49 24.43
C ALA A 432 -3.41 23.71 25.37
N GLN A 433 -2.30 24.45 25.36
CA GLN A 433 -2.17 25.72 26.09
C GLN A 433 -3.15 26.79 25.60
N HIS A 434 -3.29 26.94 24.27
CA HIS A 434 -4.25 27.88 23.67
C HIS A 434 -5.70 27.59 24.09
N HIS A 435 -6.06 26.32 24.18
CA HIS A 435 -7.40 25.87 24.58
C HIS A 435 -7.57 25.69 26.09
N ALA A 436 -6.60 26.15 26.91
CA ALA A 436 -6.61 26.03 28.37
C ALA A 436 -6.80 24.59 28.90
N THR A 437 -6.29 23.60 28.18
CA THR A 437 -6.25 22.19 28.61
C THR A 437 -4.82 21.83 29.05
N PRO A 438 -4.52 21.70 30.35
CA PRO A 438 -3.17 21.44 30.83
C PRO A 438 -2.75 19.99 30.52
N ILE A 439 -2.07 19.80 29.39
CA ILE A 439 -1.40 18.54 29.04
C ILE A 439 0.10 18.75 29.24
N GLU A 440 0.65 18.14 30.29
CA GLU A 440 2.05 18.36 30.70
C GLU A 440 3.01 17.30 30.16
N ARG A 441 2.52 16.08 29.91
CA ARG A 441 3.35 14.94 29.52
C ARG A 441 3.06 14.47 28.12
N GLY A 442 4.12 14.07 27.41
CA GLY A 442 3.99 13.40 26.13
C GLY A 442 5.19 12.53 25.78
N VAL A 443 4.92 11.48 25.01
CA VAL A 443 5.89 10.49 24.55
C VAL A 443 5.86 10.47 23.02
N PHE A 444 7.03 10.64 22.41
CA PHE A 444 7.20 10.76 20.96
C PHE A 444 8.19 9.71 20.46
N THR A 445 7.73 8.84 19.56
CA THR A 445 8.44 7.58 19.25
C THR A 445 9.01 7.47 17.83
N ARG A 446 8.92 8.53 17.00
CA ARG A 446 9.49 8.60 15.64
C ARG A 446 9.22 7.33 14.80
N GLY A 447 7.95 7.00 14.61
CA GLY A 447 7.46 5.89 13.81
C GLY A 447 7.28 4.57 14.58
N ARG A 448 7.83 4.44 15.79
CA ARG A 448 7.64 3.23 16.60
C ARG A 448 6.26 3.23 17.29
N PRO A 449 5.63 2.07 17.51
CA PRO A 449 4.36 1.99 18.25
C PRO A 449 4.50 2.55 19.68
N PRO A 450 3.63 3.49 20.11
CA PRO A 450 3.75 4.14 21.41
C PRO A 450 3.14 3.33 22.56
N PHE A 451 2.37 2.27 22.29
CA PHE A 451 1.62 1.53 23.31
C PHE A 451 2.49 0.87 24.40
N HIS A 452 3.79 0.63 24.14
CA HIS A 452 4.71 0.08 25.14
C HIS A 452 4.86 0.93 26.41
N TYR A 453 4.56 2.23 26.32
CA TYR A 453 4.63 3.15 27.45
C TYR A 453 3.37 3.14 28.33
N LEU A 454 2.28 2.50 27.89
CA LEU A 454 1.01 2.45 28.65
C LEU A 454 1.19 1.81 30.04
N HIS A 455 2.07 0.83 30.15
CA HIS A 455 2.42 0.21 31.44
C HIS A 455 3.09 1.21 32.39
N ALA A 456 4.13 1.91 31.93
CA ALA A 456 4.84 2.88 32.74
C ALA A 456 3.93 4.06 33.16
N LEU A 457 2.98 4.41 32.30
CA LEU A 457 2.00 5.48 32.53
C LEU A 457 0.78 5.03 33.35
N GLN A 458 0.64 3.74 33.68
CA GLN A 458 -0.52 3.18 34.39
C GLN A 458 -1.86 3.61 33.73
N SER A 459 -1.91 3.51 32.40
CA SER A 459 -3.04 4.00 31.61
C SER A 459 -4.33 3.21 31.84
N HIS A 460 -5.44 3.92 32.08
CA HIS A 460 -6.78 3.34 32.23
C HIS A 460 -7.63 3.43 30.95
N LEU A 461 -7.23 4.27 29.99
CA LEU A 461 -7.88 4.40 28.68
C LEU A 461 -6.86 4.88 27.64
N PHE A 462 -6.73 4.15 26.54
CA PHE A 462 -5.92 4.56 25.39
C PHE A 462 -6.79 4.79 24.15
N LEU A 463 -6.80 6.02 23.65
CA LEU A 463 -7.54 6.44 22.46
C LEU A 463 -6.57 6.71 21.31
N SER A 464 -6.80 6.09 20.15
CA SER A 464 -5.99 6.33 18.95
C SER A 464 -6.86 6.27 17.70
N ALA A 465 -6.53 7.06 16.67
CA ALA A 465 -7.14 6.89 15.35
C ALA A 465 -6.55 5.71 14.58
N ASN A 466 -5.42 5.16 15.04
CA ASN A 466 -4.72 4.06 14.38
C ASN A 466 -5.22 2.70 14.90
N PRO A 467 -5.84 1.85 14.05
CA PRO A 467 -6.40 0.58 14.50
C PRO A 467 -5.33 -0.43 14.96
N ASP A 468 -4.12 -0.36 14.42
CA ASP A 468 -3.04 -1.28 14.80
C ASP A 468 -2.52 -0.99 16.22
N ASP A 469 -2.45 0.30 16.61
CA ASP A 469 -2.10 0.67 18.00
C ASP A 469 -3.16 0.20 18.99
N VAL A 470 -4.44 0.32 18.63
CA VAL A 470 -5.56 -0.09 19.48
C VAL A 470 -5.55 -1.60 19.66
N ARG A 471 -5.42 -2.38 18.58
CA ARG A 471 -5.30 -3.84 18.66
C ARG A 471 -4.11 -4.28 19.50
N ALA A 472 -2.95 -3.64 19.33
CA ALA A 472 -1.76 -3.96 20.11
C ALA A 472 -1.92 -3.62 21.60
N ALA A 473 -2.57 -2.50 21.94
CA ALA A 473 -2.85 -2.09 23.31
C ALA A 473 -3.89 -3.01 23.98
N LEU A 474 -4.96 -3.40 23.28
CA LEU A 474 -5.94 -4.39 23.75
C LEU A 474 -5.28 -5.74 24.03
N ALA A 475 -4.44 -6.23 23.11
CA ALA A 475 -3.70 -7.48 23.29
C ALA A 475 -2.73 -7.43 24.50
N ALA A 476 -2.24 -6.24 24.85
CA ALA A 476 -1.42 -6.01 26.04
C ALA A 476 -2.26 -5.81 27.33
N GLY A 477 -3.59 -5.92 27.26
CA GLY A 477 -4.49 -5.84 28.40
C GLY A 477 -4.91 -4.41 28.79
N TYR A 478 -4.69 -3.41 27.93
CA TYR A 478 -5.09 -2.02 28.19
C TYR A 478 -6.42 -1.68 27.52
N PRO A 479 -7.40 -1.10 28.26
CA PRO A 479 -8.63 -0.60 27.66
C PRO A 479 -8.31 0.41 26.57
N SER A 480 -8.69 0.10 25.32
CA SER A 480 -8.39 0.98 24.20
C SER A 480 -9.43 0.94 23.10
N ALA A 481 -9.60 2.09 22.43
CA ALA A 481 -10.60 2.26 21.37
C ALA A 481 -10.04 3.08 20.20
N GLN A 482 -10.47 2.70 19.00
CA GLN A 482 -10.22 3.43 17.77
C GLN A 482 -11.18 4.61 17.68
N VAL A 483 -10.65 5.83 17.74
CA VAL A 483 -11.44 7.05 17.59
C VAL A 483 -11.72 7.30 16.11
N TYR A 484 -12.97 7.60 15.79
CA TYR A 484 -13.39 7.96 14.43
C TYR A 484 -13.36 9.49 14.30
N PRO A 485 -12.38 10.12 13.62
CA PRO A 485 -12.19 11.57 13.65
C PRO A 485 -13.33 12.37 13.02
N GLU A 486 -14.15 11.73 12.20
CA GLU A 486 -15.31 12.30 11.51
C GLU A 486 -16.62 12.17 12.30
N SER A 487 -16.55 11.66 13.54
CA SER A 487 -17.72 11.58 14.41
C SER A 487 -18.27 12.96 14.75
N ALA A 488 -19.57 13.05 15.01
CA ALA A 488 -20.18 14.24 15.57
C ALA A 488 -19.47 14.63 16.87
N HIS A 489 -19.30 15.94 17.08
CA HIS A 489 -18.70 16.45 18.31
C HIS A 489 -19.69 16.32 19.49
N ALA A 490 -19.14 16.19 20.71
CA ALA A 490 -19.95 16.13 21.92
C ALA A 490 -20.81 17.40 22.08
N SER A 491 -22.01 17.22 22.64
CA SER A 491 -22.91 18.32 23.02
C SER A 491 -22.32 19.16 24.14
N GLU A 492 -22.49 20.48 24.07
CA GLU A 492 -22.11 21.40 25.16
C GLU A 492 -23.26 21.66 26.15
N ALA A 493 -24.39 20.96 26.01
CA ALA A 493 -25.58 21.16 26.86
C ALA A 493 -25.33 20.83 28.35
N HIS A 494 -24.33 20.00 28.64
CA HIS A 494 -23.98 19.56 30.00
C HIS A 494 -22.50 19.84 30.29
N PRO A 495 -22.09 21.09 30.55
CA PRO A 495 -20.68 21.45 30.73
C PRO A 495 -20.05 20.85 31.99
N ASP A 496 -20.82 20.74 33.09
CA ASP A 496 -20.34 20.28 34.39
C ASP A 496 -20.55 18.78 34.65
N GLU A 497 -20.89 18.01 33.61
CA GLU A 497 -21.15 16.57 33.70
C GLU A 497 -20.43 15.81 32.58
N VAL A 498 -19.60 14.84 32.95
CA VAL A 498 -18.99 13.86 32.04
C VAL A 498 -19.98 12.73 31.80
N ARG A 499 -20.32 12.49 30.54
CA ARG A 499 -21.26 11.44 30.12
C ARG A 499 -20.55 10.40 29.27
N ILE A 500 -20.50 9.15 29.71
CA ILE A 500 -19.86 8.06 28.97
C ILE A 500 -20.83 6.90 28.81
N ALA A 501 -20.98 6.42 27.58
CA ALA A 501 -21.80 5.26 27.25
C ALA A 501 -20.93 4.08 26.81
N PHE A 502 -21.30 2.88 27.24
CA PHE A 502 -20.59 1.64 26.92
C PHE A 502 -21.55 0.61 26.34
N ASP A 503 -21.10 -0.11 25.32
CA ASP A 503 -21.69 -1.40 25.01
C ASP A 503 -21.42 -2.41 26.13
N GLY A 504 -22.34 -3.34 26.32
CA GLY A 504 -22.18 -4.44 27.26
C GLY A 504 -21.21 -5.49 26.74
N ASP A 505 -21.55 -6.11 25.61
CA ASP A 505 -20.86 -7.29 25.10
C ASP A 505 -19.52 -6.91 24.45
N ALA A 506 -18.49 -7.73 24.63
CA ALA A 506 -17.11 -7.54 24.17
C ALA A 506 -16.41 -6.23 24.59
N VAL A 507 -17.10 -5.32 25.28
CA VAL A 507 -16.57 -4.07 25.84
C VAL A 507 -16.49 -4.17 27.37
N LEU A 508 -17.64 -4.17 28.07
CA LEU A 508 -17.67 -4.29 29.53
C LEU A 508 -17.62 -5.75 29.99
N PHE A 509 -18.29 -6.64 29.27
CA PHE A 509 -18.37 -8.07 29.53
C PHE A 509 -17.64 -8.85 28.44
N SER A 510 -17.26 -10.09 28.73
CA SER A 510 -16.69 -10.98 27.72
C SER A 510 -17.69 -11.31 26.61
N ASP A 511 -17.18 -11.72 25.45
CA ASP A 511 -17.94 -12.16 24.28
C ASP A 511 -18.49 -13.61 24.38
N GLU A 512 -18.47 -14.23 25.57
CA GLU A 512 -18.95 -15.61 25.79
C GLU A 512 -20.35 -15.83 25.21
N ALA A 513 -21.28 -14.90 25.48
CA ALA A 513 -22.67 -15.04 25.05
C ALA A 513 -22.83 -14.84 23.53
N GLU A 514 -22.01 -13.98 22.93
CA GLU A 514 -21.99 -13.73 21.48
C GLU A 514 -21.51 -14.98 20.71
N ARG A 515 -20.54 -15.73 21.26
CA ARG A 515 -20.11 -17.01 20.67
C ARG A 515 -21.23 -18.03 20.64
N VAL A 516 -21.97 -18.17 21.75
CA VAL A 516 -23.14 -19.07 21.82
C VAL A 516 -24.20 -18.67 20.79
N PHE A 517 -24.40 -17.37 20.57
CA PHE A 517 -25.32 -16.87 19.56
C PHE A 517 -24.86 -17.20 18.13
N GLN A 518 -23.58 -17.03 17.81
CA GLN A 518 -23.02 -17.37 16.49
C GLN A 518 -23.07 -18.88 16.20
N ASP A 519 -22.74 -19.71 17.20
CA ASP A 519 -22.66 -21.15 17.03
C ASP A 519 -24.05 -21.83 16.99
N GLN A 520 -25.01 -21.33 17.78
CA GLN A 520 -26.26 -22.06 18.09
C GLN A 520 -27.54 -21.23 17.95
N GLY A 521 -27.43 -19.96 17.58
CA GLY A 521 -28.57 -19.07 17.32
C GLY A 521 -29.29 -18.52 18.56
N LEU A 522 -30.31 -17.70 18.31
CA LEU A 522 -31.05 -16.93 19.34
C LEU A 522 -31.67 -17.79 20.46
N PRO A 523 -32.31 -18.95 20.18
CA PRO A 523 -32.93 -19.76 21.24
C PRO A 523 -31.91 -20.37 22.22
N ALA A 524 -30.72 -20.72 21.72
CA ALA A 524 -29.63 -21.25 22.55
C ALA A 524 -29.02 -20.15 23.42
N PHE A 525 -28.83 -18.95 22.85
CA PHE A 525 -28.43 -17.75 23.59
C PHE A 525 -29.38 -17.45 24.76
N GLN A 526 -30.69 -17.40 24.52
CA GLN A 526 -31.67 -17.10 25.58
C GLN A 526 -31.67 -18.15 26.70
N ARG A 527 -31.55 -19.44 26.36
CA ARG A 527 -31.41 -20.51 27.38
C ARG A 527 -30.11 -20.41 28.16
N HIS A 528 -29.01 -20.09 27.48
CA HIS A 528 -27.71 -19.89 28.10
C HIS A 528 -27.74 -18.73 29.11
N GLU A 529 -28.30 -17.59 28.71
CA GLU A 529 -28.46 -16.42 29.57
C GLU A 529 -29.39 -16.67 30.75
N ALA A 530 -30.52 -17.35 30.54
CA ALA A 530 -31.46 -17.68 31.62
C ALA A 530 -30.86 -18.68 32.63
N SER A 531 -30.19 -19.73 32.15
CA SER A 531 -29.58 -20.75 33.03
C SER A 531 -28.40 -20.20 33.86
N LYS A 532 -27.69 -19.21 33.32
CA LYS A 532 -26.56 -18.55 33.98
C LYS A 532 -26.89 -17.20 34.60
N ALA A 533 -28.17 -16.83 34.76
CA ALA A 533 -28.56 -15.51 35.25
C ALA A 533 -27.92 -15.13 36.60
N ALA A 534 -27.70 -16.11 37.48
CA ALA A 534 -27.04 -15.92 38.79
C ALA A 534 -25.50 -15.92 38.72
N GLN A 535 -24.90 -16.29 37.59
CA GLN A 535 -23.45 -16.33 37.41
C GLN A 535 -22.96 -15.04 36.73
N PRO A 536 -22.07 -14.26 37.37
CA PRO A 536 -21.51 -13.05 36.77
C PRO A 536 -20.86 -13.33 35.42
N LEU A 537 -21.01 -12.39 34.48
CA LEU A 537 -20.31 -12.43 33.20
C LEU A 537 -18.80 -12.22 33.46
N PRO A 538 -17.92 -12.96 32.74
CA PRO A 538 -16.50 -12.66 32.77
C PRO A 538 -16.23 -11.22 32.32
N PRO A 539 -15.19 -10.56 32.87
CA PRO A 539 -14.92 -9.16 32.58
C PRO A 539 -14.42 -8.96 31.15
N GLY A 540 -14.91 -7.91 30.51
CA GLY A 540 -14.40 -7.42 29.22
C GLY A 540 -13.21 -6.45 29.39
N PRO A 541 -12.62 -6.01 28.27
CA PRO A 541 -11.43 -5.15 28.27
C PRO A 541 -11.63 -3.79 28.95
N PHE A 542 -12.86 -3.27 29.04
CA PHE A 542 -13.14 -1.95 29.60
C PHE A 542 -13.52 -1.95 31.09
N LYS A 543 -13.55 -3.11 31.77
CA LYS A 543 -13.80 -3.17 33.22
C LYS A 543 -12.85 -2.26 34.04
N PRO A 544 -11.53 -2.24 33.79
CA PRO A 544 -10.61 -1.38 34.57
C PRO A 544 -10.92 0.11 34.43
N LEU A 545 -11.41 0.55 33.26
CA LEU A 545 -11.85 1.93 33.04
C LEU A 545 -13.12 2.22 33.83
N LEU A 546 -14.12 1.34 33.77
CA LEU A 546 -15.37 1.51 34.51
C LEU A 546 -15.13 1.60 36.03
N GLU A 547 -14.26 0.76 36.58
CA GLU A 547 -13.82 0.84 37.98
C GLU A 547 -13.16 2.19 38.31
N ALA A 548 -12.33 2.73 37.41
CA ALA A 548 -11.69 4.03 37.60
C ALA A 548 -12.70 5.19 37.56
N LEU A 549 -13.66 5.15 36.63
CA LEU A 549 -14.74 6.16 36.55
C LEU A 549 -15.64 6.10 37.78
N HIS A 550 -15.91 4.90 38.32
CA HIS A 550 -16.69 4.76 39.55
C HIS A 550 -15.97 5.39 40.76
N ARG A 551 -14.65 5.25 40.87
CA ARG A 551 -13.86 5.95 41.91
C ARG A 551 -13.97 7.48 41.77
N LEU A 552 -13.96 8.00 40.54
CA LEU A 552 -14.15 9.43 40.29
C LEU A 552 -15.57 9.89 40.64
N GLN A 553 -16.59 9.07 40.34
CA GLN A 553 -17.98 9.35 40.68
C GLN A 553 -18.18 9.44 42.20
N GLN A 554 -17.63 8.50 42.96
CA GLN A 554 -17.67 8.53 44.43
C GLN A 554 -17.00 9.79 45.00
N ALA A 555 -15.87 10.20 44.43
CA ALA A 555 -15.18 11.43 44.83
C ALA A 555 -16.05 12.68 44.58
N ALA A 556 -16.76 12.75 43.45
CA ALA A 556 -17.70 13.83 43.16
C ALA A 556 -18.90 13.85 44.13
N SER A 557 -19.47 12.70 44.45
CA SER A 557 -20.61 12.59 45.38
C SER A 557 -20.29 13.04 46.80
N SER A 558 -19.03 13.02 47.21
CA SER A 558 -18.58 13.54 48.51
C SER A 558 -18.55 15.07 48.61
N GLY A 559 -18.86 15.79 47.53
CA GLY A 559 -18.88 17.25 47.47
C GLY A 559 -17.50 17.91 47.27
N SER A 560 -16.46 17.11 47.05
CA SER A 560 -15.07 17.59 46.91
C SER A 560 -14.74 18.19 45.53
N VAL A 561 -15.62 18.02 44.55
CA VAL A 561 -15.42 18.45 43.14
C VAL A 561 -16.76 18.92 42.57
N SER A 562 -16.76 19.97 41.74
CA SER A 562 -17.97 20.49 41.07
C SER A 562 -18.47 19.59 39.92
N MET A 563 -17.55 18.89 39.25
CA MET A 563 -17.85 18.00 38.12
C MET A 563 -18.60 16.74 38.55
N ARG A 564 -19.60 16.36 37.75
CA ARG A 564 -20.35 15.10 37.91
C ARG A 564 -19.98 14.10 36.83
N LEU A 565 -20.24 12.82 37.10
CA LEU A 565 -20.00 11.73 36.16
C LEU A 565 -21.25 10.87 36.05
N ARG A 566 -21.67 10.62 34.81
CA ARG A 566 -22.84 9.82 34.44
C ARG A 566 -22.45 8.74 33.44
N THR A 567 -22.78 7.49 33.76
CA THR A 567 -22.46 6.33 32.93
C THR A 567 -23.72 5.63 32.42
N ALA A 568 -23.69 5.19 31.16
CA ALA A 568 -24.78 4.43 30.55
C ALA A 568 -24.30 3.07 30.02
N LEU A 569 -25.07 2.02 30.30
CA LEU A 569 -24.96 0.71 29.64
C LEU A 569 -25.93 0.68 28.45
N VAL A 570 -25.43 0.49 27.23
CA VAL A 570 -26.23 0.47 25.99
C VAL A 570 -26.00 -0.83 25.24
N THR A 571 -26.88 -1.82 25.45
CA THR A 571 -26.69 -3.19 24.95
C THR A 571 -27.83 -3.63 24.02
N ALA A 572 -27.51 -4.53 23.09
CA ALA A 572 -28.50 -5.21 22.27
C ALA A 572 -29.32 -6.27 23.04
N ARG A 573 -28.93 -6.59 24.29
CA ARG A 573 -29.68 -7.52 25.16
C ARG A 573 -31.09 -7.00 25.43
N SER A 574 -32.06 -7.90 25.52
CA SER A 574 -33.45 -7.63 25.89
C SER A 574 -33.91 -8.60 26.98
N ALA A 575 -35.08 -8.35 27.58
CA ALA A 575 -35.66 -9.30 28.53
C ALA A 575 -35.86 -10.68 27.89
N PRO A 576 -35.47 -11.79 28.55
CA PRO A 576 -34.99 -11.90 29.94
C PRO A 576 -33.47 -11.73 30.14
N ALA A 577 -32.65 -11.61 29.09
CA ALA A 577 -31.17 -11.59 29.16
C ALA A 577 -30.54 -10.35 29.84
N HIS A 578 -31.33 -9.35 30.22
CA HIS A 578 -30.88 -8.17 30.98
C HIS A 578 -30.43 -8.47 32.42
N GLU A 579 -31.01 -9.48 33.08
CA GLU A 579 -30.79 -9.75 34.50
C GLU A 579 -29.32 -10.08 34.83
N ARG A 580 -28.68 -10.90 33.99
CA ARG A 580 -27.28 -11.31 34.19
C ARG A 580 -26.33 -10.12 34.13
N ALA A 581 -26.55 -9.18 33.21
CA ALA A 581 -25.74 -7.98 33.07
C ALA A 581 -25.83 -7.09 34.32
N ILE A 582 -27.04 -6.84 34.82
CA ILE A 582 -27.26 -6.06 36.04
C ILE A 582 -26.65 -6.74 37.27
N ARG A 583 -26.86 -8.06 37.44
CA ARG A 583 -26.26 -8.82 38.55
C ARG A 583 -24.73 -8.82 38.50
N THR A 584 -24.15 -8.80 37.31
CA THR A 584 -22.69 -8.69 37.14
C THR A 584 -22.19 -7.34 37.66
N LEU A 585 -22.85 -6.23 37.28
CA LEU A 585 -22.50 -4.90 37.79
C LEU A 585 -22.68 -4.79 39.31
N MET A 586 -23.74 -5.36 39.86
CA MET A 586 -23.96 -5.46 41.31
C MET A 586 -22.85 -6.26 42.00
N ASN A 587 -22.42 -7.38 41.40
CA ASN A 587 -21.33 -8.19 41.93
C ASN A 587 -19.99 -7.43 41.94
N TRP A 588 -19.75 -6.59 40.94
CA TRP A 588 -18.59 -5.70 40.89
C TRP A 588 -18.72 -4.49 41.83
N ASN A 589 -19.87 -4.31 42.49
CA ASN A 589 -20.20 -3.15 43.30
C ASN A 589 -20.07 -1.83 42.51
N ILE A 590 -20.48 -1.86 41.24
CA ILE A 590 -20.48 -0.70 40.34
C ILE A 590 -21.93 -0.39 39.96
N ALA A 591 -22.36 0.84 40.20
CA ALA A 591 -23.62 1.35 39.71
C ALA A 591 -23.43 2.04 38.34
N VAL A 592 -24.39 1.83 37.44
CA VAL A 592 -24.55 2.64 36.23
C VAL A 592 -25.77 3.52 36.41
N ASP A 593 -25.73 4.76 35.91
CA ASP A 593 -26.81 5.72 36.07
C ASP A 593 -27.99 5.40 35.15
N GLU A 594 -27.70 4.89 33.96
CA GLU A 594 -28.69 4.52 32.95
C GLU A 594 -28.36 3.15 32.32
N ALA A 595 -29.38 2.34 32.07
CA ALA A 595 -29.24 1.05 31.39
C ALA A 595 -30.31 0.92 30.30
N MET A 596 -29.86 0.79 29.06
CA MET A 596 -30.67 0.72 27.85
C MET A 596 -30.53 -0.67 27.23
N PHE A 597 -31.62 -1.44 27.30
CA PHE A 597 -31.74 -2.80 26.76
C PHE A 597 -32.52 -2.76 25.45
N LEU A 598 -31.81 -2.58 24.33
CA LEU A 598 -32.40 -2.17 23.07
C LEU A 598 -32.94 -3.31 22.20
N GLY A 599 -32.63 -4.57 22.51
CA GLY A 599 -33.18 -5.72 21.78
C GLY A 599 -32.90 -5.72 20.27
N GLY A 600 -31.78 -5.14 19.83
CA GLY A 600 -31.41 -5.03 18.42
C GLY A 600 -31.87 -3.74 17.72
N LEU A 601 -32.49 -2.79 18.43
CA LEU A 601 -32.73 -1.45 17.90
C LEU A 601 -31.40 -0.70 17.67
N ASP A 602 -31.42 0.24 16.72
CA ASP A 602 -30.28 1.10 16.42
C ASP A 602 -29.90 1.97 17.63
N LYS A 603 -28.62 1.95 18.00
CA LYS A 603 -28.11 2.68 19.18
C LYS A 603 -28.04 4.19 18.96
N GLY A 604 -27.84 4.64 17.70
CA GLY A 604 -27.61 6.04 17.36
C GLY A 604 -28.68 7.02 17.90
N PRO A 605 -29.98 6.78 17.67
CA PRO A 605 -31.05 7.63 18.19
C PRO A 605 -31.08 7.74 19.72
N PHE A 606 -30.85 6.63 20.44
CA PHE A 606 -30.84 6.64 21.91
C PHE A 606 -29.63 7.41 22.47
N LEU A 607 -28.46 7.23 21.84
CA LEU A 607 -27.25 7.97 22.21
C LEU A 607 -27.41 9.47 21.96
N ARG A 608 -28.21 9.89 20.97
CA ARG A 608 -28.52 11.30 20.71
C ARG A 608 -29.27 11.95 21.88
N GLU A 609 -30.16 11.22 22.52
CA GLU A 609 -30.90 11.70 23.70
C GLU A 609 -30.02 11.72 24.95
N PHE A 610 -29.16 10.71 25.13
CA PHE A 610 -28.23 10.65 26.26
C PHE A 610 -27.11 11.70 26.15
N GLN A 611 -26.71 12.08 24.94
CA GLN A 611 -25.64 13.04 24.66
C GLN A 611 -24.30 12.71 25.35
N PRO A 612 -23.72 11.52 25.10
CA PRO A 612 -22.43 11.15 25.66
C PRO A 612 -21.30 12.03 25.11
N ASP A 613 -20.32 12.31 25.97
CA ASP A 613 -19.02 12.84 25.56
C ASP A 613 -18.20 11.80 24.80
N PHE A 614 -18.47 10.51 25.05
CA PHE A 614 -17.89 9.40 24.29
C PHE A 614 -18.70 8.11 24.43
N PHE A 615 -18.82 7.37 23.32
CA PHE A 615 -19.44 6.05 23.25
C PHE A 615 -18.45 4.98 22.80
N PHE A 616 -18.45 3.81 23.47
CA PHE A 616 -17.58 2.67 23.17
C PHE A 616 -18.39 1.44 22.75
N ASP A 617 -18.09 0.86 21.60
CA ASP A 617 -18.77 -0.32 21.06
C ASP A 617 -17.78 -1.19 20.26
N ASP A 618 -17.97 -2.50 20.23
CA ASP A 618 -17.08 -3.42 19.51
C ASP A 618 -17.44 -3.54 18.02
N GLN A 619 -18.70 -3.27 17.66
CA GLN A 619 -19.24 -3.52 16.34
C GLN A 619 -19.13 -2.30 15.43
N THR A 620 -18.46 -2.48 14.28
CA THR A 620 -18.29 -1.43 13.27
C THR A 620 -19.62 -0.78 12.86
N GLY A 621 -20.69 -1.57 12.69
CA GLY A 621 -22.00 -1.06 12.29
C GLY A 621 -22.64 -0.14 13.33
N HIS A 622 -22.54 -0.49 14.61
CA HIS A 622 -23.05 0.34 15.70
C HIS A 622 -22.26 1.63 15.86
N VAL A 623 -20.93 1.54 15.79
CA VAL A 623 -20.03 2.72 15.85
C VAL A 623 -20.31 3.66 14.69
N GLN A 624 -20.50 3.14 13.46
CA GLN A 624 -20.85 3.97 12.30
C GLN A 624 -22.19 4.69 12.48
N SER A 625 -23.21 4.01 12.99
CA SER A 625 -24.50 4.64 13.28
C SER A 625 -24.36 5.73 14.36
N ALA A 626 -23.71 5.39 15.48
CA ALA A 626 -23.49 6.30 16.61
C ALA A 626 -22.65 7.53 16.20
N SER A 627 -21.62 7.35 15.38
CA SER A 627 -20.70 8.44 14.94
C SER A 627 -21.42 9.58 14.22
N ARG A 628 -22.60 9.35 13.65
CA ARG A 628 -23.43 10.39 13.02
C ARG A 628 -24.08 11.34 14.02
N HIS A 629 -24.13 10.95 15.29
CA HIS A 629 -24.86 11.66 16.34
C HIS A 629 -23.97 12.06 17.52
N VAL A 630 -22.98 11.23 17.87
CA VAL A 630 -22.15 11.39 19.06
C VAL A 630 -20.69 10.99 18.80
N PRO A 631 -19.73 11.44 19.63
CA PRO A 631 -18.39 10.90 19.64
C PRO A 631 -18.39 9.39 19.88
N ALA A 632 -17.82 8.62 18.97
CA ALA A 632 -17.78 7.17 19.07
C ALA A 632 -16.36 6.62 18.86
N GLY A 633 -16.06 5.52 19.55
CA GLY A 633 -14.85 4.76 19.34
C GLY A 633 -15.10 3.25 19.32
N GLN A 634 -14.39 2.59 18.41
CA GLN A 634 -14.51 1.15 18.22
C GLN A 634 -13.51 0.39 19.09
N VAL A 635 -13.99 -0.57 19.85
CA VAL A 635 -13.17 -1.51 20.62
C VAL A 635 -12.93 -2.75 19.77
N HIS A 636 -11.69 -2.99 19.31
CA HIS A 636 -11.34 -4.16 18.50
C HIS A 636 -11.20 -5.43 19.36
N ALA A 637 -12.25 -5.80 20.07
CA ALA A 637 -12.34 -6.98 20.92
C ALA A 637 -13.50 -7.89 20.47
N GLY A 638 -13.44 -9.18 20.86
CA GLY A 638 -14.47 -10.17 20.56
C GLY A 638 -14.31 -10.89 19.22
N VAL A 639 -14.98 -12.05 19.08
CA VAL A 639 -14.86 -12.96 17.91
C VAL A 639 -15.15 -12.30 16.57
N ARG A 640 -16.05 -11.30 16.52
CA ARG A 640 -16.38 -10.57 15.28
C ARG A 640 -15.21 -9.76 14.72
N ASN A 641 -14.18 -9.51 15.53
CA ASN A 641 -12.99 -8.75 15.17
C ASN A 641 -11.73 -9.64 14.98
N GLU A 642 -11.85 -10.98 15.02
CA GLU A 642 -10.73 -11.93 14.85
C GLU A 642 -10.35 -12.22 13.37
N GLY A 643 -10.78 -11.38 12.41
CA GLY A 643 -10.64 -11.59 10.96
C GLY A 643 -9.65 -10.68 10.23
#